data_AF-A0A524KQU5-F1
#
_entry.id   AF-A0A524KQU5-F1
#
_cell.length_a   1.000
_cell.length_b   1.000
_cell.length_c   1.000
_cell.angle_alpha   90.00
_cell.angle_beta   90.00
_cell.angle_gamma   90.00
#
_symmetry.space_group_name_H-M   'P 1'
#
loop_
_entity.id
_entity.type
_entity.pdbx_description
1 polymer ?
#
loop_
_entity_poly.entity_id
_entity_poly.type
_entity_poly.pdbx_seq_one_letter_code
_entity_poly.pdbx_strand_id
1 'polypeptide(L)'
;FESEGASSSHHVEAVAWSRSLAAALTAPAQGPGGLATRLEEMAGRAVALADGMSFDFLYDWQRQLFVTGYRLADAEGPGRSDPSFYDLLASEARLASFLAIAKGDVPDGHWFHLGRLLTSVDGSPTLLSWNASLFEYLMPLLVMQSYPGTLLDQSCRMAVRRQMAYGRQQGVPWGISESAFNVVDHHGTYQYKGFGVPGLGLRRGLGDELVVAPYATALAAMVDPEGAAHNFRRLAREGLDGAYGFYEAVDYTHRKADGGESVGEPRPHGIRGVVVQAFLAHHQGMSLVALANAVLGDPMVQRLQSDPRVKATALLLQERAPRHAPITQPRPAEETRVAAPASAVTVRRFRSPHTRYPHAQFLSNGAYTTIVTNAGGGASMCRGLAVTRYREDRTRDVGSQCIYLRDVRNGSVWSAAYHPTDREPEEYLVTFRAERAVFRRIHEGIATQLDIAVSTEDDVEVRRLTVTNQSDGPRELEVTSYAEIALASVAADLVHPVFSRLFVEPEYLPESAALVCARRPRARSEAGVWAVHVLSVEGRMQGPVEWETDRGRFLGRGRGPDNPAALDGRALSGTTGAVLDPIVSLRQRIRLAPGGFVRLSFATGMAASRDGALEMAHKYNDPSAAARTFALAFTHAQSTLRHLGISSDEAQLFERLASRVLFTDASLRAGPDVMDRNVLGQPGLWAHGISGDLPILLLRVVEGDDFPLVMQVLQAQEYWRLKGLSADVVIMNVHPVSYIDELHVQLAALLDTGPWGAWKHRPGGVYLLRGDRMSEDERNLFASVARVVLSGDRGELSSQLDWPYPEKKGGEERPPAPRQAPDPDDGEIEIPALTFANGTGGFTDGGREYAVVLEGDQETPLPWVNVIANPGFGTVVSASGSAYTWAENSRENRLTPFANDPVT
;
A
#
# COMPACT_ATOMS: atom_id res chain seq x y z
N PHE A 1 -54.36 22.15 -7.16
CA PHE A 1 -53.00 22.67 -7.42
C PHE A 1 -52.91 23.21 -8.85
N GLU A 2 -53.79 24.15 -9.21
CA GLU A 2 -53.73 24.89 -10.47
C GLU A 2 -54.07 26.35 -10.16
N SER A 3 -53.07 27.08 -9.65
CA SER A 3 -52.97 28.53 -9.78
C SER A 3 -51.78 29.03 -8.95
N GLU A 4 -50.58 28.99 -9.51
CA GLU A 4 -49.58 30.05 -9.34
C GLU A 4 -48.46 29.80 -10.36
N GLY A 5 -48.23 30.82 -11.19
CA GLY A 5 -47.34 30.74 -12.35
C GLY A 5 -45.88 30.67 -11.97
N ALA A 6 -45.32 29.47 -12.07
CA ALA A 6 -43.90 29.21 -12.37
C ALA A 6 -43.79 27.77 -12.87
N SER A 7 -44.11 27.54 -14.15
CA SER A 7 -43.76 26.30 -14.83
C SER A 7 -42.24 26.30 -15.04
N SER A 8 -41.47 25.86 -14.03
CA SER A 8 -40.03 25.65 -14.19
C SER A 8 -39.80 24.58 -15.28
N SER A 9 -38.75 24.75 -16.10
CA SER A 9 -38.37 23.78 -17.15
C SER A 9 -38.29 22.34 -16.63
N HIS A 10 -37.91 22.17 -15.36
CA HIS A 10 -37.84 20.91 -14.65
C HIS A 10 -39.19 20.18 -14.50
N HIS A 11 -40.31 20.90 -14.37
CA HIS A 11 -41.64 20.27 -14.29
C HIS A 11 -42.05 19.63 -15.62
N VAL A 12 -41.74 20.29 -16.73
CA VAL A 12 -42.03 19.77 -18.09
C VAL A 12 -41.20 18.52 -18.36
N GLU A 13 -39.92 18.54 -17.97
CA GLU A 13 -39.00 17.42 -18.14
C GLU A 13 -39.39 16.21 -17.26
N ALA A 14 -39.76 16.44 -15.99
CA ALA A 14 -40.21 15.38 -15.09
C ALA A 14 -41.50 14.69 -15.60
N VAL A 15 -42.45 15.46 -16.13
CA VAL A 15 -43.68 14.92 -16.75
C VAL A 15 -43.35 14.12 -18.00
N ALA A 16 -42.42 14.59 -18.83
CA ALA A 16 -41.97 13.86 -20.02
C ALA A 16 -41.29 12.54 -19.67
N TRP A 17 -40.35 12.53 -18.72
CA TRP A 17 -39.70 11.32 -18.22
C TRP A 17 -40.69 10.33 -17.61
N SER A 18 -41.63 10.82 -16.77
CA SER A 18 -42.65 9.96 -16.16
C SER A 18 -43.56 9.32 -17.21
N ARG A 19 -43.95 10.07 -18.26
CA ARG A 19 -44.74 9.53 -19.38
C ARG A 19 -43.93 8.53 -20.20
N SER A 20 -42.67 8.81 -20.50
CA SER A 20 -41.80 7.90 -21.24
C SER A 20 -41.54 6.60 -20.48
N LEU A 21 -41.32 6.68 -19.17
CA LEU A 21 -41.15 5.50 -18.30
C LEU A 21 -42.44 4.68 -18.24
N ALA A 22 -43.59 5.33 -18.02
CA ALA A 22 -44.89 4.65 -18.03
C ALA A 22 -45.14 3.97 -19.39
N ALA A 23 -44.89 4.67 -20.50
CA ALA A 23 -45.02 4.13 -21.85
C ALA A 23 -44.09 2.92 -22.06
N ALA A 24 -42.82 3.00 -21.63
CA ALA A 24 -41.87 1.90 -21.72
C ALA A 24 -42.26 0.69 -20.86
N LEU A 25 -42.81 0.91 -19.66
CA LEU A 25 -43.31 -0.16 -18.79
C LEU A 25 -44.58 -0.82 -19.32
N THR A 26 -45.41 -0.09 -20.07
CA THR A 26 -46.63 -0.61 -20.70
C THR A 26 -46.44 -1.09 -22.14
N ALA A 27 -45.25 -0.89 -22.72
CA ALA A 27 -44.96 -1.31 -24.09
C ALA A 27 -44.94 -2.86 -24.18
N PRO A 28 -45.58 -3.47 -25.19
CA PRO A 28 -45.52 -4.92 -25.38
C PRO A 28 -44.07 -5.37 -25.60
N ALA A 29 -43.57 -6.26 -24.73
CA ALA A 29 -42.20 -6.76 -24.82
C ALA A 29 -41.98 -7.55 -26.14
N GLN A 30 -41.08 -7.08 -26.99
CA GLN A 30 -40.68 -7.79 -28.22
C GLN A 30 -39.51 -8.74 -27.92
N GLY A 31 -39.80 -10.02 -27.61
CA GLY A 31 -38.77 -11.06 -27.51
C GLY A 31 -39.28 -12.40 -26.94
N PRO A 32 -38.58 -13.54 -27.16
CA PRO A 32 -39.05 -14.90 -26.84
C PRO A 32 -39.06 -15.28 -25.34
N GLY A 33 -39.04 -14.30 -24.44
CA GLY A 33 -39.21 -14.47 -23.00
C GLY A 33 -39.85 -13.20 -22.48
N GLY A 34 -41.15 -13.25 -22.21
CA GLY A 34 -41.94 -12.07 -21.85
C GLY A 34 -41.39 -11.37 -20.61
N LEU A 35 -41.70 -10.07 -20.46
CA LEU A 35 -41.33 -9.27 -19.27
C LEU A 35 -41.73 -9.98 -17.97
N ALA A 36 -42.87 -10.66 -17.95
CA ALA A 36 -43.35 -11.45 -16.81
C ALA A 36 -42.35 -12.53 -16.37
N THR A 37 -41.87 -13.36 -17.30
CA THR A 37 -40.89 -14.43 -17.01
C THR A 37 -39.58 -13.88 -16.45
N ARG A 38 -39.07 -12.78 -17.03
CA ARG A 38 -37.85 -12.13 -16.53
C ARG A 38 -38.04 -11.57 -15.11
N LEU A 39 -39.22 -11.00 -14.82
CA LEU A 39 -39.54 -10.50 -13.48
C LEU A 39 -39.65 -11.64 -12.47
N GLU A 40 -40.21 -12.79 -12.86
CA GLU A 40 -40.28 -14.00 -12.03
C GLU A 40 -38.88 -14.56 -11.75
N GLU A 41 -38.01 -14.65 -12.75
CA GLU A 41 -36.60 -15.07 -12.58
C GLU A 41 -35.83 -14.11 -11.65
N MET A 42 -36.01 -12.80 -11.83
CA MET A 42 -35.41 -11.79 -10.95
C MET A 42 -35.94 -11.89 -9.52
N ALA A 43 -37.24 -12.12 -9.34
CA ALA A 43 -37.85 -12.34 -8.03
C ALA A 43 -37.29 -13.60 -7.37
N GLY A 44 -37.18 -14.71 -8.11
CA GLY A 44 -36.59 -15.95 -7.62
C GLY A 44 -35.13 -15.77 -7.17
N ARG A 45 -34.33 -15.04 -7.95
CA ARG A 45 -32.95 -14.68 -7.57
C ARG A 45 -32.90 -13.80 -6.32
N ALA A 46 -33.78 -12.81 -6.21
CA ALA A 46 -33.84 -11.94 -5.04
C ALA A 46 -34.21 -12.71 -3.77
N VAL A 47 -35.16 -13.65 -3.86
CA VAL A 47 -35.53 -14.55 -2.76
C VAL A 47 -34.36 -15.45 -2.38
N ALA A 48 -33.69 -16.08 -3.36
CA ALA A 48 -32.53 -16.92 -3.09
C ALA A 48 -31.39 -16.16 -2.40
N LEU A 49 -31.16 -14.89 -2.79
CA LEU A 49 -30.18 -14.03 -2.12
C LEU A 49 -30.60 -13.68 -0.68
N ALA A 50 -31.87 -13.36 -0.47
CA ALA A 50 -32.39 -13.05 0.87
C ALA A 50 -32.34 -14.26 1.81
N ASP A 51 -32.70 -15.45 1.31
CA ASP A 51 -32.69 -16.68 2.08
C ASP A 51 -31.27 -17.21 2.32
N GLY A 52 -30.36 -17.01 1.35
CA GLY A 52 -28.95 -17.40 1.46
C GLY A 52 -28.10 -16.50 2.36
N MET A 53 -28.55 -15.28 2.68
CA MET A 53 -27.86 -14.38 3.59
C MET A 53 -28.00 -14.87 5.03
N SER A 54 -26.92 -15.35 5.66
CA SER A 54 -26.96 -15.87 7.03
C SER A 54 -26.61 -14.80 8.07
N PHE A 55 -27.51 -14.55 9.02
CA PHE A 55 -27.24 -13.66 10.16
C PHE A 55 -26.55 -14.37 11.33
N ASP A 56 -26.57 -15.70 11.38
CA ASP A 56 -26.09 -16.51 12.50
C ASP A 56 -24.63 -16.23 12.91
N PHE A 57 -23.73 -15.99 11.94
CA PHE A 57 -22.30 -15.80 12.18
C PHE A 57 -21.98 -14.45 12.84
N LEU A 58 -22.87 -13.47 12.71
CA LEU A 58 -22.76 -12.17 13.38
C LEU A 58 -23.45 -12.19 14.76
N TYR A 59 -24.17 -13.25 15.09
CA TYR A 59 -24.92 -13.34 16.33
C TYR A 59 -24.05 -13.88 17.47
N ASP A 60 -23.86 -13.08 18.51
CA ASP A 60 -23.22 -13.52 19.74
C ASP A 60 -24.24 -14.26 20.62
N TRP A 61 -24.10 -15.58 20.72
CA TRP A 61 -25.02 -16.43 21.48
C TRP A 61 -25.00 -16.19 22.99
N GLN A 62 -23.91 -15.64 23.53
CA GLN A 62 -23.80 -15.35 24.96
C GLN A 62 -24.51 -14.03 25.32
N ARG A 63 -24.35 -13.01 24.47
CA ARG A 63 -24.96 -11.68 24.65
C ARG A 63 -26.36 -11.57 24.04
N GLN A 64 -26.71 -12.47 23.14
CA GLN A 64 -27.95 -12.47 22.37
C GLN A 64 -28.13 -11.19 21.52
N LEU A 65 -27.02 -10.69 20.95
CA LEU A 65 -26.93 -9.45 20.17
C LEU A 65 -26.08 -9.66 18.92
N PHE A 66 -26.30 -8.84 17.89
CA PHE A 66 -25.44 -8.82 16.71
C PHE A 66 -24.17 -7.99 16.95
N VAL A 67 -23.03 -8.50 16.49
CA VAL A 67 -21.79 -7.74 16.37
C VAL A 67 -21.90 -6.76 15.20
N THR A 68 -21.26 -5.60 15.33
CA THR A 68 -21.32 -4.51 14.34
C THR A 68 -20.52 -4.80 13.06
N GLY A 69 -19.54 -5.70 13.14
CA GLY A 69 -18.70 -6.08 12.02
C GLY A 69 -17.96 -7.38 12.29
N TYR A 70 -17.42 -7.97 11.22
CA TYR A 70 -16.55 -9.13 11.26
C TYR A 70 -15.31 -8.85 10.42
N ARG A 71 -14.14 -8.93 11.04
CA ARG A 71 -12.85 -8.81 10.34
C ARG A 71 -12.44 -10.19 9.86
N LEU A 72 -12.26 -10.35 8.56
CA LEU A 72 -11.72 -11.58 7.97
C LEU A 72 -10.33 -11.88 8.53
N ALA A 73 -9.93 -13.15 8.43
CA ALA A 73 -8.56 -13.53 8.77
C ALA A 73 -7.58 -12.69 7.95
N ASP A 74 -6.61 -12.12 8.64
CA ASP A 74 -5.64 -11.21 8.07
C ASP A 74 -4.29 -11.35 8.78
N ALA A 75 -3.37 -10.43 8.47
CA ALA A 75 -2.04 -10.48 9.06
C ALA A 75 -2.05 -10.30 10.59
N GLU A 76 -3.12 -9.76 11.20
CA GLU A 76 -3.23 -9.55 12.63
C GLU A 76 -3.73 -10.80 13.37
N GLY A 77 -4.41 -11.71 12.68
CA GLY A 77 -4.81 -13.00 13.25
C GLY A 77 -6.01 -13.64 12.55
N PRO A 78 -6.68 -14.60 13.22
CA PRO A 78 -7.83 -15.27 12.64
C PRO A 78 -9.01 -14.30 12.48
N GLY A 79 -9.98 -14.71 11.68
CA GLY A 79 -11.22 -13.97 11.53
C GLY A 79 -11.88 -13.77 12.89
N ARG A 80 -12.30 -12.53 13.17
CA ARG A 80 -12.79 -12.14 14.50
C ARG A 80 -13.94 -11.15 14.36
N SER A 81 -14.94 -11.31 15.21
CA SER A 81 -16.02 -10.34 15.35
C SER A 81 -15.52 -9.06 16.03
N ASP A 82 -16.10 -7.93 15.65
CA ASP A 82 -15.84 -6.67 16.33
C ASP A 82 -16.35 -6.72 17.78
N PRO A 83 -15.69 -6.01 18.71
CA PRO A 83 -16.09 -6.00 20.11
C PRO A 83 -17.33 -5.13 20.38
N SER A 84 -17.88 -4.47 19.35
CA SER A 84 -19.03 -3.57 19.44
C SER A 84 -20.28 -4.26 18.91
N PHE A 85 -21.42 -4.00 19.55
CA PHE A 85 -22.69 -4.68 19.30
C PHE A 85 -23.79 -3.69 18.92
N TYR A 86 -24.75 -4.14 18.10
CA TYR A 86 -26.01 -3.43 17.91
C TYR A 86 -26.93 -3.71 19.10
N ASP A 87 -26.89 -2.83 20.09
CA ASP A 87 -27.50 -3.04 21.40
C ASP A 87 -28.63 -2.05 21.71
N LEU A 88 -29.13 -1.25 20.77
CA LEU A 88 -30.22 -0.29 20.98
C LEU A 88 -31.44 -0.60 20.12
N LEU A 89 -32.64 -0.46 20.70
CA LEU A 89 -33.90 -0.62 19.96
C LEU A 89 -34.20 0.60 19.05
N ALA A 90 -33.71 1.78 19.39
CA ALA A 90 -33.74 2.96 18.53
C ALA A 90 -32.49 3.00 17.64
N SER A 91 -32.44 2.09 16.68
CA SER A 91 -31.42 2.04 15.63
C SER A 91 -32.05 1.46 14.36
N GLU A 92 -31.47 1.83 13.22
CA GLU A 92 -31.72 1.27 11.90
C GLU A 92 -31.50 -0.25 11.86
N ALA A 93 -30.54 -0.76 12.65
CA ALA A 93 -30.16 -2.17 12.69
C ALA A 93 -31.29 -3.07 13.21
N ARG A 94 -32.31 -2.51 13.89
CA ARG A 94 -33.48 -3.27 14.33
C ARG A 94 -34.24 -3.91 13.17
N LEU A 95 -34.15 -3.37 11.96
CA LEU A 95 -34.74 -3.99 10.77
C LEU A 95 -34.05 -5.33 10.49
N ALA A 96 -32.72 -5.37 10.55
CA ALA A 96 -31.95 -6.62 10.41
C ALA A 96 -32.31 -7.60 11.53
N SER A 97 -32.40 -7.12 12.78
CA SER A 97 -32.87 -7.92 13.93
C SER A 97 -34.24 -8.54 13.70
N PHE A 98 -35.20 -7.74 13.24
CA PHE A 98 -36.56 -8.20 12.97
C PHE A 98 -36.59 -9.25 11.86
N LEU A 99 -35.86 -9.02 10.76
CA LEU A 99 -35.80 -9.95 9.64
C LEU A 99 -35.07 -11.25 9.99
N ALA A 100 -33.98 -11.20 10.75
CA ALA A 100 -33.27 -12.39 11.21
C ALA A 100 -34.16 -13.28 12.10
N ILE A 101 -34.97 -12.68 12.98
CA ILE A 101 -35.96 -13.40 13.78
C ILE A 101 -37.06 -13.98 12.88
N ALA A 102 -37.59 -13.19 11.94
CA ALA A 102 -38.64 -13.64 11.02
C ALA A 102 -38.18 -14.81 10.13
N LYS A 103 -36.93 -14.78 9.69
CA LYS A 103 -36.31 -15.84 8.90
C LYS A 103 -35.99 -17.09 9.74
N GLY A 104 -35.82 -16.94 11.06
CA GLY A 104 -35.46 -18.02 11.98
C GLY A 104 -33.96 -18.22 12.15
N ASP A 105 -33.13 -17.26 11.73
CA ASP A 105 -31.67 -17.31 11.88
C ASP A 105 -31.26 -17.12 13.35
N VAL A 106 -32.06 -16.37 14.14
CA VAL A 106 -31.83 -16.09 15.56
C VAL A 106 -33.12 -16.19 16.37
N PRO A 107 -33.06 -16.48 17.69
CA PRO A 107 -34.25 -16.58 18.53
C PRO A 107 -34.93 -15.22 18.75
N ASP A 108 -36.25 -15.23 18.96
CA ASP A 108 -37.07 -14.05 19.28
C ASP A 108 -36.60 -13.28 20.53
N GLY A 109 -36.00 -13.99 21.49
CA GLY A 109 -35.34 -13.40 22.65
C GLY A 109 -34.33 -12.29 22.32
N HIS A 110 -33.70 -12.31 21.14
CA HIS A 110 -32.82 -11.25 20.65
C HIS A 110 -33.50 -9.87 20.70
N TRP A 111 -34.77 -9.78 20.30
CA TRP A 111 -35.51 -8.52 20.26
C TRP A 111 -35.59 -7.85 21.63
N PHE A 112 -35.67 -8.65 22.69
CA PHE A 112 -35.79 -8.18 24.07
C PHE A 112 -34.44 -7.85 24.71
N HIS A 113 -33.33 -8.23 24.09
CA HIS A 113 -31.97 -7.84 24.51
C HIS A 113 -31.54 -6.48 23.98
N LEU A 114 -32.21 -5.96 22.94
CA LEU A 114 -32.00 -4.58 22.50
C LEU A 114 -32.31 -3.58 23.63
N GLY A 115 -31.49 -2.58 23.82
CA GLY A 115 -31.60 -1.62 24.90
C GLY A 115 -32.82 -0.71 24.74
N ARG A 116 -33.61 -0.58 25.81
CA ARG A 116 -34.70 0.41 25.93
C ARG A 116 -34.30 1.58 26.83
N LEU A 117 -33.20 2.25 26.50
CA LEU A 117 -32.79 3.45 27.22
C LEU A 117 -33.77 4.58 26.88
N LEU A 118 -34.42 5.15 27.91
CA LEU A 118 -35.47 6.13 27.73
C LEU A 118 -35.06 7.48 28.27
N THR A 119 -35.45 8.54 27.57
CA THR A 119 -35.44 9.91 28.05
C THR A 119 -36.83 10.54 27.96
N SER A 120 -36.99 11.75 28.46
CA SER A 120 -38.25 12.51 28.39
C SER A 120 -38.12 13.64 27.37
N VAL A 121 -38.94 13.59 26.33
CA VAL A 121 -39.13 14.70 25.38
C VAL A 121 -40.55 15.20 25.57
N ASP A 122 -40.72 16.45 26.01
CA ASP A 122 -42.02 17.07 26.29
C ASP A 122 -42.92 16.21 27.21
N GLY A 123 -42.32 15.54 28.20
CA GLY A 123 -43.02 14.66 29.14
C GLY A 123 -43.37 13.27 28.60
N SER A 124 -42.96 12.95 27.38
CA SER A 124 -43.18 11.65 26.74
C SER A 124 -41.94 10.75 26.78
N PRO A 125 -42.05 9.47 27.19
CA PRO A 125 -40.94 8.53 27.13
C PRO A 125 -40.50 8.31 25.68
N THR A 126 -39.21 8.53 25.42
CA THR A 126 -38.60 8.47 24.08
C THR A 126 -37.31 7.65 24.15
N LEU A 127 -37.16 6.67 23.27
CA LEU A 127 -35.94 5.87 23.18
C LEU A 127 -34.74 6.74 22.78
N LEU A 128 -33.60 6.52 23.42
CA LEU A 128 -32.30 7.09 23.04
C LEU A 128 -31.67 6.24 21.93
N SER A 129 -31.08 6.90 20.94
CA SER A 129 -30.24 6.26 19.92
C SER A 129 -28.76 6.65 20.11
N TRP A 130 -27.86 6.14 19.27
CA TRP A 130 -26.44 6.43 19.41
C TRP A 130 -26.11 7.86 18.99
N ASN A 131 -26.46 8.23 17.75
CA ASN A 131 -26.20 9.56 17.19
C ASN A 131 -27.34 10.56 17.45
N ALA A 132 -28.57 10.10 17.69
CA ALA A 132 -29.80 10.90 17.56
C ALA A 132 -30.07 11.43 16.15
N SER A 133 -29.71 10.65 15.14
CA SER A 133 -30.03 10.95 13.75
C SER A 133 -31.48 10.55 13.46
N LEU A 134 -32.18 11.28 12.57
CA LEU A 134 -33.52 10.84 12.15
C LEU A 134 -33.48 9.52 11.38
N PHE A 135 -32.37 9.20 10.73
CA PHE A 135 -32.16 7.92 10.06
C PHE A 135 -32.29 6.72 11.02
N GLU A 136 -31.65 6.75 12.19
CA GLU A 136 -31.72 5.68 13.20
C GLU A 136 -33.18 5.36 13.62
N TYR A 137 -34.02 6.39 13.72
CA TYR A 137 -35.42 6.22 14.11
C TYR A 137 -36.33 5.87 12.94
N LEU A 138 -36.14 6.48 11.77
CA LEU A 138 -37.16 6.51 10.72
C LEU A 138 -36.84 5.63 9.50
N MET A 139 -35.57 5.30 9.23
CA MET A 139 -35.21 4.42 8.11
C MET A 139 -35.98 3.08 8.17
N PRO A 140 -36.13 2.41 9.32
CA PRO A 140 -36.89 1.16 9.39
C PRO A 140 -38.35 1.30 8.92
N LEU A 141 -38.98 2.48 9.06
CA LEU A 141 -40.37 2.72 8.66
C LEU A 141 -40.58 2.74 7.14
N LEU A 142 -39.50 2.76 6.34
CA LEU A 142 -39.61 2.60 4.89
C LEU A 142 -40.29 1.28 4.50
N VAL A 143 -40.10 0.24 5.32
CA VAL A 143 -40.61 -1.12 5.05
C VAL A 143 -41.25 -1.80 6.26
N MET A 144 -40.96 -1.36 7.49
CA MET A 144 -41.55 -1.93 8.71
C MET A 144 -42.83 -1.22 9.09
N GLN A 145 -43.81 -1.99 9.55
CA GLN A 145 -45.07 -1.46 10.07
C GLN A 145 -44.86 -0.72 11.39
N SER A 146 -45.43 0.48 11.49
CA SER A 146 -45.63 1.17 12.77
C SER A 146 -47.04 0.92 13.31
N TYR A 147 -47.17 0.78 14.63
CA TYR A 147 -48.45 0.64 15.32
C TYR A 147 -48.66 1.85 16.25
N PRO A 148 -49.75 2.62 16.07
CA PRO A 148 -50.02 3.80 16.88
C PRO A 148 -50.02 3.53 18.40
N GLY A 149 -49.34 4.39 19.17
CA GLY A 149 -49.31 4.30 20.64
C GLY A 149 -48.36 3.24 21.21
N THR A 150 -47.55 2.62 20.36
CA THR A 150 -46.42 1.78 20.78
C THR A 150 -45.22 2.65 21.17
N LEU A 151 -44.26 2.05 21.90
CA LEU A 151 -43.03 2.73 22.29
C LEU A 151 -42.23 3.22 21.07
N LEU A 152 -42.16 2.39 20.01
CA LEU A 152 -41.47 2.73 18.78
C LEU A 152 -42.16 3.88 18.02
N ASP A 153 -43.48 3.83 17.85
CA ASP A 153 -44.26 4.90 17.22
C ASP A 153 -44.10 6.22 17.97
N GLN A 154 -44.25 6.18 19.30
CA GLN A 154 -44.09 7.35 20.15
C GLN A 154 -42.66 7.93 20.05
N SER A 155 -41.64 7.08 20.08
CA SER A 155 -40.25 7.51 19.98
C SER A 155 -39.95 8.16 18.63
N CYS A 156 -40.44 7.59 17.53
CA CYS A 156 -40.26 8.17 16.19
C CYS A 156 -40.90 9.55 16.09
N ARG A 157 -42.14 9.71 16.59
CA ARG A 157 -42.84 11.01 16.63
C ARG A 157 -42.09 12.03 17.48
N MET A 158 -41.58 11.64 18.65
CA MET A 158 -40.88 12.55 19.54
C MET A 158 -39.50 12.94 19.01
N ALA A 159 -38.80 12.04 18.32
CA ALA A 159 -37.54 12.34 17.64
C ALA A 159 -37.73 13.46 16.59
N VAL A 160 -38.78 13.39 15.77
CA VAL A 160 -39.14 14.45 14.80
C VAL A 160 -39.44 15.76 15.51
N ARG A 161 -40.27 15.76 16.56
CA ARG A 161 -40.57 16.98 17.33
C ARG A 161 -39.33 17.62 17.95
N ARG A 162 -38.43 16.82 18.52
CA ARG A 162 -37.17 17.29 19.10
C ARG A 162 -36.27 17.91 18.03
N GLN A 163 -36.15 17.29 16.86
CA GLN A 163 -35.43 17.84 15.70
C GLN A 163 -36.01 19.18 15.26
N MET A 164 -37.35 19.29 15.14
CA MET A 164 -38.02 20.55 14.81
C MET A 164 -37.74 21.64 15.86
N ALA A 165 -37.82 21.30 17.14
CA ALA A 165 -37.54 22.22 18.25
C ALA A 165 -36.07 22.69 18.22
N TYR A 166 -35.14 21.77 18.00
CA TYR A 166 -33.72 22.08 17.94
C TYR A 166 -33.36 22.95 16.72
N GLY A 167 -33.91 22.64 15.54
CA GLY A 167 -33.76 23.50 14.35
C GLY A 167 -34.26 24.93 14.60
N ARG A 168 -35.43 25.08 15.26
CA ARG A 168 -35.95 26.39 15.68
C ARG A 168 -35.02 27.10 16.66
N GLN A 169 -34.47 26.39 17.65
CA GLN A 169 -33.52 26.96 18.63
C GLN A 169 -32.24 27.47 17.95
N GLN A 170 -31.73 26.75 16.95
CA GLN A 170 -30.53 27.12 16.20
C GLN A 170 -30.82 28.11 15.04
N GLY A 171 -32.08 28.41 14.76
CA GLY A 171 -32.46 29.29 13.66
C GLY A 171 -32.29 28.68 12.26
N VAL A 172 -32.08 27.37 12.13
CA VAL A 172 -31.85 26.63 10.86
C VAL A 172 -33.00 25.65 10.56
N PRO A 173 -33.13 25.06 9.36
CA PRO A 173 -34.08 23.97 9.14
C PRO A 173 -33.71 22.75 10.00
N TRP A 174 -34.62 21.80 10.11
CA TRP A 174 -34.37 20.55 10.81
C TRP A 174 -34.15 19.41 9.80
N GLY A 175 -33.69 18.25 10.28
CA GLY A 175 -33.29 17.13 9.41
C GLY A 175 -31.83 16.73 9.61
N ILE A 176 -31.33 16.82 10.83
CA ILE A 176 -29.94 16.47 11.15
C ILE A 176 -29.83 14.95 11.15
N SER A 177 -28.95 14.41 10.31
CA SER A 177 -28.78 12.97 10.12
C SER A 177 -27.43 12.64 9.47
N GLU A 178 -27.03 11.36 9.38
CA GLU A 178 -25.84 10.96 8.60
C GLU A 178 -25.87 11.60 7.21
N SER A 179 -24.81 12.32 6.83
CA SER A 179 -24.75 13.05 5.56
C SER A 179 -23.33 13.46 5.20
N ALA A 180 -23.15 13.92 3.96
CA ALA A 180 -21.92 14.61 3.57
C ALA A 180 -21.89 16.04 4.14
N PHE A 181 -20.69 16.57 4.37
CA PHE A 181 -20.50 17.89 4.98
C PHE A 181 -19.35 18.68 4.32
N ASN A 182 -19.21 19.96 4.66
CA ASN A 182 -18.27 20.88 3.99
C ASN A 182 -16.82 20.70 4.47
N VAL A 183 -16.30 19.49 4.30
CA VAL A 183 -14.86 19.14 4.36
C VAL A 183 -14.61 18.24 3.17
N VAL A 184 -13.54 18.52 2.42
CA VAL A 184 -13.14 17.75 1.26
C VAL A 184 -11.78 17.10 1.49
N ASP A 185 -11.55 15.96 0.86
CA ASP A 185 -10.21 15.38 0.76
C ASP A 185 -9.35 16.15 -0.28
N HIS A 186 -8.10 15.72 -0.45
CA HIS A 186 -7.18 16.31 -1.43
C HIS A 186 -7.64 16.18 -2.89
N HIS A 187 -8.66 15.38 -3.17
CA HIS A 187 -9.28 15.24 -4.49
C HIS A 187 -10.55 16.10 -4.64
N GLY A 188 -10.94 16.86 -3.62
CA GLY A 188 -12.15 17.68 -3.64
C GLY A 188 -13.44 16.91 -3.33
N THR A 189 -13.35 15.68 -2.79
CA THR A 189 -14.53 14.86 -2.47
C THR A 189 -15.04 15.16 -1.06
N TYR A 190 -16.34 15.49 -0.93
CA TYR A 190 -16.96 15.72 0.38
C TYR A 190 -16.88 14.48 1.29
N GLN A 191 -16.55 14.71 2.55
CA GLN A 191 -16.49 13.66 3.58
C GLN A 191 -17.89 13.38 4.15
N TYR A 192 -18.09 12.18 4.68
CA TYR A 192 -19.37 11.67 5.18
C TYR A 192 -19.28 11.16 6.62
N LYS A 193 -20.25 11.50 7.48
CA LYS A 193 -20.36 10.97 8.85
C LYS A 193 -21.76 11.12 9.44
N GLY A 194 -21.97 10.51 10.61
CA GLY A 194 -23.19 10.67 11.42
C GLY A 194 -23.25 11.98 12.20
N PHE A 195 -24.41 12.64 12.12
CA PHE A 195 -24.82 13.82 12.89
C PHE A 195 -26.12 13.54 13.63
N GLY A 196 -26.38 14.25 14.72
CA GLY A 196 -27.67 14.16 15.39
C GLY A 196 -27.86 15.21 16.46
N VAL A 197 -28.96 15.11 17.20
CA VAL A 197 -29.44 16.20 18.05
C VAL A 197 -29.10 15.98 19.53
N PRO A 198 -28.55 16.99 20.23
CA PRO A 198 -28.32 16.90 21.68
C PRO A 198 -29.60 16.59 22.46
N GLY A 199 -29.46 15.74 23.47
CA GLY A 199 -30.56 15.32 24.36
C GLY A 199 -31.24 14.01 23.97
N LEU A 200 -31.01 13.50 22.76
CA LEU A 200 -31.53 12.20 22.29
C LEU A 200 -30.45 11.14 22.00
N GLY A 201 -29.17 11.55 22.00
CA GLY A 201 -28.05 10.70 21.58
C GLY A 201 -27.10 10.39 22.73
N LEU A 202 -26.49 9.21 22.68
CA LEU A 202 -25.46 8.78 23.64
C LEU A 202 -24.05 9.30 23.27
N ARG A 203 -23.82 9.58 21.98
CA ARG A 203 -22.54 10.04 21.45
C ARG A 203 -22.19 11.43 21.99
N ARG A 204 -20.89 11.63 22.24
CA ARG A 204 -20.29 12.89 22.68
C ARG A 204 -20.14 13.88 21.50
N GLY A 205 -20.37 15.18 21.74
CA GLY A 205 -20.09 16.26 20.78
C GLY A 205 -21.20 16.53 19.75
N LEU A 206 -22.43 16.03 19.97
CA LEU A 206 -23.53 16.19 19.02
C LEU A 206 -23.98 17.65 18.78
N GLY A 207 -23.56 18.59 19.62
CA GLY A 207 -23.84 20.02 19.44
C GLY A 207 -22.74 20.80 18.71
N ASP A 208 -21.60 20.18 18.43
CA ASP A 208 -20.42 20.88 17.90
C ASP A 208 -20.52 21.18 16.40
N GLU A 209 -21.31 20.37 15.68
CA GLU A 209 -21.47 20.44 14.23
C GLU A 209 -22.94 20.39 13.85
N LEU A 210 -23.34 21.27 12.94
CA LEU A 210 -24.74 21.48 12.59
C LEU A 210 -24.91 21.29 11.09
N VAL A 211 -25.30 20.08 10.68
CA VAL A 211 -25.49 19.71 9.27
C VAL A 211 -26.91 19.19 9.08
N VAL A 212 -27.62 19.74 8.11
CA VAL A 212 -29.03 19.41 7.82
C VAL A 212 -29.13 18.72 6.47
N ALA A 213 -29.74 17.54 6.45
CA ALA A 213 -29.88 16.70 5.28
C ALA A 213 -31.35 16.59 4.83
N PRO A 214 -31.70 16.97 3.59
CA PRO A 214 -33.08 16.93 3.10
C PRO A 214 -33.73 15.53 3.12
N TYR A 215 -32.97 14.46 2.94
CA TYR A 215 -33.53 13.09 2.98
C TYR A 215 -34.12 12.74 4.35
N ALA A 216 -33.58 13.31 5.44
CA ALA A 216 -34.12 13.13 6.79
C ALA A 216 -35.51 13.78 6.93
N THR A 217 -35.74 14.89 6.21
CA THR A 217 -37.08 15.49 6.07
C THR A 217 -38.01 14.58 5.29
N ALA A 218 -37.51 13.91 4.25
CA ALA A 218 -38.29 12.93 3.49
C ALA A 218 -38.72 11.75 4.38
N LEU A 219 -37.80 11.20 5.18
CA LEU A 219 -38.13 10.14 6.15
C LEU A 219 -39.21 10.57 7.15
N ALA A 220 -39.12 11.81 7.64
CA ALA A 220 -40.10 12.35 8.58
C ALA A 220 -41.50 12.53 7.97
N ALA A 221 -41.65 12.58 6.64
CA ALA A 221 -42.95 12.67 5.99
C ALA A 221 -43.86 11.46 6.27
N MET A 222 -43.27 10.29 6.60
CA MET A 222 -44.04 9.10 7.00
C MET A 222 -44.71 9.24 8.38
N VAL A 223 -44.32 10.24 9.18
CA VAL A 223 -44.80 10.45 10.54
C VAL A 223 -45.48 11.80 10.71
N ASP A 224 -44.91 12.86 10.12
CA ASP A 224 -45.43 14.24 10.12
C ASP A 224 -45.31 14.85 8.70
N PRO A 225 -46.23 14.50 7.79
CA PRO A 225 -46.19 14.96 6.40
C PRO A 225 -46.35 16.48 6.26
N GLU A 226 -47.12 17.13 7.15
CA GLU A 226 -47.32 18.57 7.13
C GLU A 226 -46.04 19.31 7.54
N GLY A 227 -45.41 18.88 8.63
CA GLY A 227 -44.12 19.40 9.09
C GLY A 227 -43.02 19.23 8.04
N ALA A 228 -42.95 18.04 7.41
CA ALA A 228 -42.00 17.76 6.34
C ALA A 228 -42.22 18.66 5.12
N ALA A 229 -43.47 18.84 4.66
CA ALA A 229 -43.80 19.73 3.55
C ALA A 229 -43.42 21.20 3.82
N HIS A 230 -43.62 21.68 5.06
CA HIS A 230 -43.16 23.01 5.44
C HIS A 230 -41.63 23.11 5.40
N ASN A 231 -40.91 22.10 5.91
CA ASN A 231 -39.46 22.10 5.96
C ASN A 231 -38.82 22.00 4.56
N PHE A 232 -39.39 21.22 3.64
CA PHE A 232 -38.94 21.18 2.25
C PHE A 232 -39.01 22.54 1.56
N ARG A 233 -40.11 23.30 1.76
CA ARG A 233 -40.22 24.66 1.22
C ARG A 233 -39.15 25.58 1.80
N ARG A 234 -38.79 25.39 3.07
CA ARG A 234 -37.71 26.14 3.71
C ARG A 234 -36.34 25.75 3.13
N LEU A 235 -36.04 24.46 3.02
CA LEU A 235 -34.79 23.95 2.43
C LEU A 235 -34.61 24.42 0.99
N ALA A 236 -35.68 24.47 0.19
CA ALA A 236 -35.64 25.01 -1.17
C ALA A 236 -35.30 26.52 -1.17
N ARG A 237 -35.87 27.31 -0.25
CA ARG A 237 -35.51 28.74 -0.12
C ARG A 237 -34.05 28.97 0.29
N GLU A 238 -33.42 27.97 0.92
CA GLU A 238 -32.00 28.00 1.27
C GLU A 238 -31.09 27.53 0.13
N GLY A 239 -31.66 27.14 -1.01
CA GLY A 239 -30.92 26.80 -2.24
C GLY A 239 -30.50 25.34 -2.35
N LEU A 240 -31.16 24.44 -1.61
CA LEU A 240 -30.88 23.01 -1.71
C LEU A 240 -31.61 22.33 -2.89
N ASP A 241 -32.47 23.02 -3.63
CA ASP A 241 -33.21 22.50 -4.78
C ASP A 241 -32.31 22.43 -6.03
N GLY A 242 -31.75 21.25 -6.28
CA GLY A 242 -30.91 20.97 -7.44
C GLY A 242 -31.66 20.31 -8.61
N ALA A 243 -30.94 20.10 -9.71
CA ALA A 243 -31.49 19.52 -10.95
C ALA A 243 -32.02 18.08 -10.80
N TYR A 244 -31.48 17.31 -9.86
CA TYR A 244 -31.85 15.91 -9.60
C TYR A 244 -32.64 15.73 -8.29
N GLY A 245 -33.25 16.81 -7.79
CA GLY A 245 -33.86 16.86 -6.47
C GLY A 245 -32.99 17.62 -5.47
N PHE A 246 -33.23 17.41 -4.18
CA PHE A 246 -32.47 18.11 -3.15
C PHE A 246 -31.00 17.66 -3.12
N TYR A 247 -30.08 18.63 -3.02
CA TYR A 247 -28.68 18.39 -2.70
C TYR A 247 -28.52 17.70 -1.34
N GLU A 248 -27.38 17.05 -1.15
CA GLU A 248 -27.10 16.17 -0.02
C GLU A 248 -27.33 16.81 1.36
N ALA A 249 -26.78 18.01 1.58
CA ALA A 249 -26.90 18.69 2.86
C ALA A 249 -26.61 20.20 2.77
N VAL A 250 -26.89 20.90 3.88
CA VAL A 250 -26.37 22.24 4.16
C VAL A 250 -25.62 22.21 5.49
N ASP A 251 -24.37 22.68 5.47
CA ASP A 251 -23.47 22.70 6.62
C ASP A 251 -23.44 24.10 7.24
N TYR A 252 -23.89 24.19 8.49
CA TYR A 252 -23.93 25.41 9.31
C TYR A 252 -22.77 25.48 10.33
N THR A 253 -21.83 24.55 10.28
CA THR A 253 -20.73 24.44 11.25
C THR A 253 -19.75 25.60 11.09
N HIS A 254 -19.50 26.34 12.17
CA HIS A 254 -18.48 27.40 12.20
C HIS A 254 -17.07 26.79 12.36
N ARG A 255 -16.38 26.53 11.24
CA ARG A 255 -14.96 26.11 11.25
C ARG A 255 -14.05 27.33 11.10
N LYS A 256 -13.06 27.52 11.98
CA LYS A 256 -11.98 28.48 11.73
C LYS A 256 -11.16 27.97 10.54
N ALA A 257 -10.91 28.82 9.55
CA ALA A 257 -10.01 28.48 8.46
C ALA A 257 -8.58 28.36 8.99
N ASP A 258 -8.02 27.15 9.00
CA ASP A 258 -6.58 26.94 9.09
C ASP A 258 -5.99 27.22 7.70
N GLY A 259 -5.30 28.36 7.57
CA GLY A 259 -4.75 28.86 6.30
C GLY A 259 -5.15 30.30 6.09
N GLY A 260 -4.19 31.21 6.19
CA GLY A 260 -4.38 32.66 6.23
C GLY A 260 -4.84 33.30 4.93
N GLU A 261 -6.08 33.04 4.52
CA GLU A 261 -6.80 33.89 3.58
C GLU A 261 -8.01 34.52 4.26
N SER A 262 -7.98 35.84 4.33
CA SER A 262 -9.03 36.69 4.87
C SER A 262 -10.21 36.74 3.88
N VAL A 263 -11.14 35.80 4.02
CA VAL A 263 -12.44 35.90 3.36
C VAL A 263 -13.34 36.81 4.19
N GLY A 264 -13.48 38.05 3.72
CA GLY A 264 -14.68 38.90 3.80
C GLY A 264 -15.26 39.24 5.18
N GLU A 265 -15.36 40.55 5.45
CA GLU A 265 -16.08 41.14 6.58
C GLU A 265 -17.46 40.50 6.89
N PRO A 266 -17.88 40.49 8.17
CA PRO A 266 -19.16 39.90 8.56
C PRO A 266 -20.32 40.70 7.97
N ARG A 267 -21.06 40.09 7.03
CA ARG A 267 -22.29 40.69 6.49
C ARG A 267 -23.40 40.63 7.55
N PRO A 268 -24.21 41.70 7.69
CA PRO A 268 -25.28 41.71 8.67
C PRO A 268 -26.46 40.85 8.20
N HIS A 269 -26.95 39.98 9.09
CA HIS A 269 -28.22 39.24 9.05
C HIS A 269 -28.24 37.92 8.25
N GLY A 270 -28.35 36.80 8.98
CA GLY A 270 -28.68 35.46 8.49
C GLY A 270 -27.47 34.54 8.36
N ILE A 271 -27.39 33.50 9.21
CA ILE A 271 -26.38 32.44 9.06
C ILE A 271 -26.65 31.74 7.72
N ARG A 272 -25.81 31.96 6.71
CA ARG A 272 -25.91 31.28 5.43
C ARG A 272 -25.00 30.05 5.47
N GLY A 273 -25.59 28.86 5.62
CA GLY A 273 -24.86 27.59 5.57
C GLY A 273 -24.27 27.32 4.19
N VAL A 274 -23.29 26.41 4.12
CA VAL A 274 -22.66 26.00 2.86
C VAL A 274 -23.41 24.79 2.30
N VAL A 275 -23.95 24.91 1.09
CA VAL A 275 -24.64 23.81 0.40
C VAL A 275 -23.61 22.79 -0.09
N VAL A 276 -23.80 21.54 0.30
CA VAL A 276 -23.00 20.40 -0.13
C VAL A 276 -23.59 19.86 -1.43
N GLN A 277 -23.03 20.29 -2.56
CA GLN A 277 -23.56 19.99 -3.90
C GLN A 277 -23.20 18.56 -4.35
N ALA A 278 -23.73 17.57 -3.65
CA ALA A 278 -23.62 16.15 -3.97
C ALA A 278 -25.01 15.50 -4.03
N PHE A 279 -25.08 14.34 -4.67
CA PHE A 279 -26.27 13.49 -4.68
C PHE A 279 -25.87 12.07 -4.30
N LEU A 280 -26.30 11.61 -3.12
CA LEU A 280 -26.11 10.22 -2.71
C LEU A 280 -27.31 9.38 -3.17
N ALA A 281 -27.05 8.39 -4.02
CA ALA A 281 -28.09 7.56 -4.61
C ALA A 281 -29.01 6.89 -3.57
N HIS A 282 -28.44 6.44 -2.45
CA HIS A 282 -29.21 5.82 -1.37
C HIS A 282 -30.10 6.83 -0.62
N HIS A 283 -29.66 8.08 -0.42
CA HIS A 283 -30.50 9.15 0.15
C HIS A 283 -31.66 9.54 -0.77
N GLN A 284 -31.42 9.61 -2.08
CA GLN A 284 -32.48 9.84 -3.06
C GLN A 284 -33.48 8.67 -3.08
N GLY A 285 -32.97 7.43 -3.08
CA GLY A 285 -33.80 6.23 -3.02
C GLY A 285 -34.69 6.17 -1.77
N MET A 286 -34.13 6.42 -0.58
CA MET A 286 -34.91 6.50 0.66
C MET A 286 -35.95 7.63 0.62
N SER A 287 -35.59 8.79 0.07
CA SER A 287 -36.52 9.92 -0.05
C SER A 287 -37.72 9.57 -0.93
N LEU A 288 -37.48 8.93 -2.07
CA LEU A 288 -38.53 8.48 -2.98
C LEU A 288 -39.47 7.48 -2.31
N VAL A 289 -38.92 6.48 -1.61
CA VAL A 289 -39.73 5.47 -0.91
C VAL A 289 -40.54 6.11 0.23
N ALA A 290 -39.93 7.00 1.03
CA ALA A 290 -40.62 7.67 2.14
C ALA A 290 -41.78 8.54 1.65
N LEU A 291 -41.57 9.31 0.58
CA LEU A 291 -42.62 10.13 -0.04
C LEU A 291 -43.71 9.25 -0.67
N ALA A 292 -43.35 8.15 -1.33
CA ALA A 292 -44.30 7.19 -1.87
C ALA A 292 -45.15 6.56 -0.75
N ASN A 293 -44.54 6.18 0.37
CA ASN A 293 -45.24 5.70 1.55
C ASN A 293 -46.24 6.74 2.10
N ALA A 294 -45.79 7.98 2.29
CA ALA A 294 -46.63 9.06 2.79
C ALA A 294 -47.81 9.41 1.86
N VAL A 295 -47.62 9.36 0.53
CA VAL A 295 -48.64 9.79 -0.45
C VAL A 295 -49.54 8.64 -0.92
N LEU A 296 -49.00 7.42 -1.04
CA LEU A 296 -49.69 6.26 -1.61
C LEU A 296 -50.18 5.25 -0.55
N GLY A 297 -50.01 5.55 0.74
CA GLY A 297 -50.49 4.70 1.83
C GLY A 297 -49.61 3.47 2.08
N ASP A 298 -48.31 3.67 2.23
CA ASP A 298 -47.31 2.67 2.64
C ASP A 298 -47.19 1.42 1.73
N PRO A 299 -47.07 1.54 0.39
CA PRO A 299 -47.04 0.38 -0.50
C PRO A 299 -45.85 -0.56 -0.23
N MET A 300 -44.70 -0.05 0.20
CA MET A 300 -43.53 -0.91 0.48
C MET A 300 -43.68 -1.66 1.81
N VAL A 301 -44.31 -1.05 2.81
CA VAL A 301 -44.65 -1.72 4.07
C VAL A 301 -45.64 -2.84 3.81
N GLN A 302 -46.70 -2.58 3.03
CA GLN A 302 -47.68 -3.60 2.66
C GLN A 302 -47.04 -4.79 1.92
N ARG A 303 -46.05 -4.52 1.06
CA ARG A 303 -45.29 -5.58 0.36
C ARG A 303 -44.49 -6.42 1.34
N LEU A 304 -43.72 -5.82 2.26
CA LEU A 304 -42.96 -6.59 3.25
C LEU A 304 -43.89 -7.38 4.18
N GLN A 305 -44.98 -6.75 4.62
CA GLN A 305 -46.01 -7.40 5.42
C GLN A 305 -46.72 -8.55 4.70
N SER A 306 -46.64 -8.66 3.37
CA SER A 306 -47.26 -9.77 2.65
C SER A 306 -46.55 -11.11 2.90
N ASP A 307 -45.26 -11.08 3.28
CA ASP A 307 -44.47 -12.28 3.60
C ASP A 307 -45.00 -12.97 4.88
N PRO A 308 -45.34 -14.27 4.83
CA PRO A 308 -45.85 -15.02 5.98
C PRO A 308 -44.93 -14.99 7.20
N ARG A 309 -43.61 -14.98 7.01
CA ARG A 309 -42.61 -14.93 8.08
C ARG A 309 -42.71 -13.62 8.85
N VAL A 310 -42.77 -12.50 8.11
CA VAL A 310 -42.93 -11.16 8.67
C VAL A 310 -44.26 -11.03 9.43
N LYS A 311 -45.36 -11.56 8.88
CA LYS A 311 -46.67 -11.56 9.56
C LYS A 311 -46.62 -12.26 10.91
N ALA A 312 -45.97 -13.42 10.98
CA ALA A 312 -45.85 -14.20 12.21
C ALA A 312 -45.05 -13.44 13.29
N THR A 313 -44.06 -12.64 12.90
CA THR A 313 -43.16 -11.89 13.80
C THR A 313 -43.70 -10.51 14.19
N ALA A 314 -44.78 -10.03 13.55
CA ALA A 314 -45.29 -8.67 13.69
C ALA A 314 -45.67 -8.25 15.13
N LEU A 315 -45.93 -9.21 16.03
CA LEU A 315 -46.23 -8.94 17.45
C LEU A 315 -45.09 -8.23 18.19
N LEU A 316 -43.83 -8.43 17.77
CA LEU A 316 -42.67 -7.75 18.37
C LEU A 316 -42.72 -6.22 18.22
N LEU A 317 -43.45 -5.72 17.22
CA LEU A 317 -43.60 -4.29 16.95
C LEU A 317 -44.69 -3.62 17.81
N GLN A 318 -45.42 -4.39 18.62
CA GLN A 318 -46.57 -3.90 19.39
C GLN A 318 -46.24 -3.62 20.87
N GLU A 319 -44.97 -3.36 21.19
CA GLU A 319 -44.50 -3.04 22.55
C GLU A 319 -45.13 -1.72 23.05
N ARG A 320 -45.86 -1.78 24.17
CA ARG A 320 -46.51 -0.59 24.76
C ARG A 320 -45.48 0.32 25.42
N ALA A 321 -45.70 1.63 25.33
CA ALA A 321 -44.90 2.61 26.07
C ALA A 321 -45.07 2.40 27.60
N PRO A 322 -43.97 2.31 28.37
CA PRO A 322 -44.05 2.12 29.81
C PRO A 322 -44.61 3.36 30.51
N ARG A 323 -45.56 3.15 31.44
CA ARG A 323 -46.18 4.24 32.23
C ARG A 323 -45.27 4.82 33.32
N HIS A 324 -44.32 4.01 33.81
CA HIS A 324 -43.32 4.39 34.80
C HIS A 324 -41.99 3.75 34.39
N ALA A 325 -41.14 4.49 33.69
CA ALA A 325 -39.78 4.04 33.35
C ALA A 325 -38.75 4.95 34.04
N PRO A 326 -37.63 4.39 34.52
CA PRO A 326 -36.51 5.21 34.96
C PRO A 326 -36.02 6.04 33.77
N ILE A 327 -36.21 7.36 33.85
CA ILE A 327 -35.77 8.31 32.82
C ILE A 327 -34.26 8.48 32.98
N THR A 328 -33.50 8.09 31.97
CA THR A 328 -32.08 8.40 31.86
C THR A 328 -31.94 9.87 31.51
N GLN A 329 -31.26 10.64 32.38
CA GLN A 329 -30.91 12.02 32.06
C GLN A 329 -29.85 12.01 30.94
N PRO A 330 -30.13 12.66 29.79
CA PRO A 330 -29.14 12.79 28.74
C PRO A 330 -28.02 13.71 29.23
N ARG A 331 -26.77 13.46 28.79
CA ARG A 331 -25.62 14.26 29.23
C ARG A 331 -25.76 15.72 28.74
N PRO A 332 -25.47 16.74 29.57
CA PRO A 332 -25.51 18.15 29.17
C PRO A 332 -24.55 18.43 28.01
N ALA A 333 -24.94 19.35 27.11
CA ALA A 333 -24.16 19.70 25.92
C ALA A 333 -22.76 20.28 26.23
N GLU A 334 -22.58 20.89 27.40
CA GLU A 334 -21.39 21.70 27.74
C GLU A 334 -20.13 20.90 28.17
N GLU A 335 -20.25 19.65 28.62
CA GLU A 335 -19.09 18.87 29.13
C GLU A 335 -18.41 18.00 28.07
N THR A 336 -18.65 18.27 26.79
CA THR A 336 -18.50 17.26 25.73
C THR A 336 -17.51 17.64 24.64
N ARG A 337 -16.30 18.08 24.99
CA ARG A 337 -15.22 18.27 24.01
C ARG A 337 -14.42 16.98 23.80
N VAL A 338 -14.35 16.49 22.57
CA VAL A 338 -13.47 15.39 22.17
C VAL A 338 -12.07 15.96 21.91
N ALA A 339 -11.03 15.34 22.50
CA ALA A 339 -9.64 15.65 22.14
C ALA A 339 -9.40 15.30 20.67
N ALA A 340 -8.76 16.20 19.92
CA ALA A 340 -8.45 15.97 18.51
C ALA A 340 -7.72 14.63 18.33
N PRO A 341 -8.06 13.84 17.28
CA PRO A 341 -7.34 12.61 16.99
C PRO A 341 -5.85 12.92 16.80
N ALA A 342 -4.99 12.06 17.32
CA ALA A 342 -3.54 12.19 17.14
C ALA A 342 -3.23 12.27 15.63
N SER A 343 -2.39 13.24 15.24
CA SER A 343 -1.99 13.45 13.84
C SER A 343 -1.58 12.14 13.19
N ALA A 344 -2.18 11.83 12.04
CA ALA A 344 -1.88 10.62 11.29
C ALA A 344 -0.39 10.62 10.91
N VAL A 345 0.32 9.55 11.25
CA VAL A 345 1.71 9.35 10.83
C VAL A 345 1.75 9.20 9.31
N THR A 346 2.46 10.09 8.62
CA THR A 346 2.62 10.08 7.17
C THR A 346 3.37 8.82 6.71
N VAL A 347 2.84 8.15 5.70
CA VAL A 347 3.38 6.91 5.13
C VAL A 347 3.42 6.97 3.61
N ARG A 348 4.46 6.40 2.99
CA ARG A 348 4.50 6.20 1.53
C ARG A 348 3.79 4.90 1.17
N ARG A 349 2.85 4.97 0.22
CA ARG A 349 2.07 3.80 -0.23
C ARG A 349 2.13 3.66 -1.74
N PHE A 350 2.32 2.42 -2.20
CA PHE A 350 2.33 2.07 -3.62
C PHE A 350 1.35 0.93 -3.85
N ARG A 351 0.41 1.10 -4.78
CA ARG A 351 -0.60 0.07 -5.12
C ARG A 351 -0.18 -0.82 -6.30
N SER A 352 1.04 -0.61 -6.81
CA SER A 352 1.59 -1.35 -7.94
C SER A 352 3.11 -1.46 -7.79
N PRO A 353 3.72 -2.58 -8.22
CA PRO A 353 5.17 -2.68 -8.35
C PRO A 353 5.70 -1.81 -9.51
N HIS A 354 4.84 -1.44 -10.46
CA HIS A 354 5.19 -0.70 -11.67
C HIS A 354 5.30 0.79 -11.40
N THR A 355 6.51 1.24 -11.03
CA THR A 355 6.84 2.66 -10.86
C THR A 355 7.86 3.10 -11.90
N ARG A 356 7.89 4.40 -12.21
CA ARG A 356 8.80 4.96 -13.24
C ARG A 356 10.28 4.77 -12.89
N TYR A 357 10.56 4.72 -11.59
CA TYR A 357 11.84 4.34 -11.01
C TYR A 357 11.55 3.57 -9.72
N PRO A 358 12.47 2.72 -9.25
CA PRO A 358 12.33 2.02 -7.98
C PRO A 358 12.29 3.00 -6.79
N HIS A 359 11.23 2.92 -5.99
CA HIS A 359 11.15 3.62 -4.72
C HIS A 359 11.71 2.74 -3.62
N ALA A 360 12.75 3.20 -2.94
CA ALA A 360 13.41 2.46 -1.88
C ALA A 360 13.00 2.94 -0.48
N GLN A 361 13.05 2.01 0.48
CA GLN A 361 13.02 2.26 1.90
C GLN A 361 14.31 1.75 2.53
N PHE A 362 14.91 2.60 3.38
CA PHE A 362 16.15 2.28 4.08
C PHE A 362 15.87 1.99 5.54
N LEU A 363 16.22 0.78 5.97
CA LEU A 363 16.03 0.30 7.34
C LEU A 363 17.41 0.05 7.93
N SER A 364 17.70 0.64 9.07
CA SER A 364 19.04 0.58 9.65
C SER A 364 19.01 0.74 11.17
N ASN A 365 19.96 0.09 11.83
CA ASN A 365 20.29 0.32 13.24
C ASN A 365 21.60 1.13 13.40
N GLY A 366 22.14 1.66 12.29
CA GLY A 366 23.41 2.38 12.19
C GLY A 366 24.59 1.51 11.75
N ALA A 367 24.60 0.21 12.07
CA ALA A 367 25.65 -0.73 11.66
C ALA A 367 25.18 -1.64 10.53
N TYR A 368 23.99 -2.21 10.65
CA TYR A 368 23.31 -3.02 9.64
C TYR A 368 22.28 -2.17 8.90
N THR A 369 22.24 -2.27 7.57
CA THR A 369 21.31 -1.56 6.69
C THR A 369 20.71 -2.50 5.66
N THR A 370 19.39 -2.52 5.56
CA THR A 370 18.63 -3.15 4.48
C THR A 370 18.04 -2.08 3.58
N ILE A 371 18.27 -2.23 2.28
CA ILE A 371 17.60 -1.47 1.22
C ILE A 371 16.52 -2.38 0.62
N VAL A 372 15.28 -1.91 0.58
CA VAL A 372 14.19 -2.63 -0.10
C VAL A 372 13.39 -1.71 -1.00
N THR A 373 13.11 -2.13 -2.22
CA THR A 373 12.34 -1.35 -3.19
C THR A 373 10.85 -1.70 -3.18
N ASN A 374 10.02 -0.89 -3.81
CA ASN A 374 8.57 -1.12 -3.89
C ASN A 374 8.19 -2.37 -4.68
N ALA A 375 9.09 -2.98 -5.46
CA ALA A 375 8.87 -4.26 -6.10
C ALA A 375 9.54 -5.43 -5.34
N GLY A 376 10.31 -5.15 -4.29
CA GLY A 376 10.95 -6.16 -3.44
C GLY A 376 12.40 -6.50 -3.81
N GLY A 377 13.03 -5.70 -4.67
CA GLY A 377 14.47 -5.72 -4.90
C GLY A 377 15.27 -5.11 -3.74
N GLY A 378 16.58 -4.95 -3.94
CA GLY A 378 17.50 -4.42 -2.94
C GLY A 378 18.46 -5.44 -2.32
N ALA A 379 19.18 -5.01 -1.28
CA ALA A 379 20.28 -5.74 -0.65
C ALA A 379 20.53 -5.28 0.79
N SER A 380 21.35 -6.05 1.51
CA SER A 380 21.70 -5.81 2.91
C SER A 380 23.21 -5.62 3.09
N MET A 381 23.60 -4.65 3.90
CA MET A 381 24.98 -4.28 4.19
C MET A 381 25.19 -4.17 5.70
N CYS A 382 26.38 -4.48 6.18
CA CYS A 382 26.75 -4.32 7.57
C CYS A 382 28.18 -3.79 7.69
N ARG A 383 28.35 -2.63 8.34
CA ARG A 383 29.65 -1.98 8.58
C ARG A 383 30.52 -1.85 7.32
N GLY A 384 29.89 -1.52 6.19
CA GLY A 384 30.55 -1.36 4.88
C GLY A 384 30.79 -2.66 4.10
N LEU A 385 30.46 -3.82 4.67
CA LEU A 385 30.48 -5.11 3.96
C LEU A 385 29.08 -5.44 3.42
N ALA A 386 29.01 -5.98 2.21
CA ALA A 386 27.79 -6.54 1.66
C ALA A 386 27.48 -7.86 2.37
N VAL A 387 26.32 -7.94 3.04
CA VAL A 387 25.82 -9.19 3.63
C VAL A 387 25.24 -10.03 2.51
N THR A 388 24.28 -9.46 1.78
CA THR A 388 23.78 -10.01 0.52
C THR A 388 24.43 -9.28 -0.66
N ARG A 389 24.55 -9.95 -1.80
CA ARG A 389 25.23 -9.42 -2.99
C ARG A 389 24.57 -8.13 -3.47
N TYR A 390 25.35 -7.07 -3.67
CA TYR A 390 24.86 -5.83 -4.24
C TYR A 390 25.43 -5.63 -5.65
N ARG A 391 24.55 -5.35 -6.60
CA ARG A 391 24.87 -5.00 -7.98
C ARG A 391 24.10 -3.74 -8.32
N GLU A 392 24.83 -2.65 -8.56
CA GLU A 392 24.21 -1.43 -9.02
C GLU A 392 23.86 -1.59 -10.51
N ASP A 393 22.56 -1.54 -10.83
CA ASP A 393 22.04 -1.49 -12.19
C ASP A 393 21.07 -0.32 -12.30
N ARG A 394 21.29 0.56 -13.28
CA ARG A 394 20.48 1.77 -13.48
C ARG A 394 19.19 1.50 -14.24
N THR A 395 19.03 0.29 -14.76
CA THR A 395 17.94 -0.11 -15.66
C THR A 395 17.06 -1.19 -15.05
N ARG A 396 17.50 -1.80 -13.95
CA ARG A 396 16.82 -2.95 -13.31
C ARG A 396 16.74 -2.76 -11.81
N ASP A 397 15.61 -3.19 -11.25
CA ASP A 397 15.43 -3.35 -9.81
C ASP A 397 15.87 -4.75 -9.39
N VAL A 398 17.18 -4.94 -9.25
CA VAL A 398 17.77 -6.23 -8.87
C VAL A 398 17.68 -6.47 -7.37
N GLY A 399 17.19 -7.65 -6.99
CA GLY A 399 17.14 -8.14 -5.61
C GLY A 399 18.06 -9.32 -5.39
N SER A 400 18.80 -9.31 -4.27
CA SER A 400 19.65 -10.44 -3.85
C SER A 400 19.03 -11.33 -2.79
N GLN A 401 17.79 -11.02 -2.38
CA GLN A 401 17.09 -11.73 -1.32
C GLN A 401 15.58 -11.65 -1.50
N CYS A 402 14.92 -12.80 -1.47
CA CYS A 402 13.47 -12.91 -1.65
C CYS A 402 12.90 -14.12 -0.91
N ILE A 403 11.58 -14.22 -0.89
CA ILE A 403 10.84 -15.36 -0.34
C ILE A 403 9.84 -15.81 -1.40
N TYR A 404 9.99 -17.03 -1.88
CA TYR A 404 9.06 -17.67 -2.81
C TYR A 404 7.96 -18.39 -2.06
N LEU A 405 6.79 -18.44 -2.68
CA LEU A 405 5.69 -19.30 -2.35
C LEU A 405 5.40 -20.19 -3.56
N ARG A 406 5.13 -21.46 -3.31
CA ARG A 406 4.66 -22.42 -4.30
C ARG A 406 3.43 -23.13 -3.77
N ASP A 407 2.34 -23.12 -4.51
CA ASP A 407 1.21 -24.01 -4.23
C ASP A 407 1.52 -25.41 -4.74
N VAL A 408 1.53 -26.38 -3.82
CA VAL A 408 1.95 -27.75 -4.10
C VAL A 408 0.97 -28.47 -5.03
N ARG A 409 -0.31 -28.06 -5.05
CA ARG A 409 -1.37 -28.76 -5.80
C ARG A 409 -1.36 -28.40 -7.28
N ASN A 410 -1.26 -27.11 -7.60
CA ASN A 410 -1.30 -26.63 -8.98
C ASN A 410 0.10 -26.28 -9.54
N GLY A 411 1.14 -26.25 -8.68
CA GLY A 411 2.50 -25.88 -9.07
C GLY A 411 2.71 -24.39 -9.32
N SER A 412 1.75 -23.53 -8.98
CA SER A 412 1.86 -22.08 -9.13
C SER A 412 2.95 -21.53 -8.21
N VAL A 413 3.79 -20.63 -8.73
CA VAL A 413 4.96 -20.07 -8.04
C VAL A 413 4.94 -18.55 -8.14
N TRP A 414 5.13 -17.88 -7.01
CA TRP A 414 5.24 -16.42 -6.93
C TRP A 414 6.16 -15.98 -5.79
N SER A 415 6.57 -14.71 -5.80
CA SER A 415 7.31 -14.07 -4.70
C SER A 415 6.36 -13.40 -3.69
N ALA A 416 6.77 -13.36 -2.41
CA ALA A 416 6.06 -12.61 -1.37
C ALA A 416 5.99 -11.09 -1.66
N ALA A 417 6.92 -10.57 -2.47
CA ALA A 417 6.87 -9.23 -3.05
C ALA A 417 6.44 -9.32 -4.53
N TYR A 418 7.10 -8.59 -5.45
CA TYR A 418 6.89 -8.75 -6.89
C TYR A 418 8.08 -9.49 -7.53
N HIS A 419 9.28 -8.92 -7.36
CA HIS A 419 10.53 -9.56 -7.76
C HIS A 419 10.85 -10.77 -6.87
N PRO A 420 11.53 -11.79 -7.42
CA PRO A 420 12.06 -11.86 -8.78
C PRO A 420 11.13 -12.56 -9.80
N THR A 421 9.98 -13.10 -9.37
CA THR A 421 9.11 -13.90 -10.24
C THR A 421 8.29 -13.09 -11.25
N ASP A 422 8.16 -11.78 -11.01
CA ASP A 422 7.41 -10.82 -11.85
C ASP A 422 5.97 -11.25 -12.16
N ARG A 423 5.38 -12.03 -11.25
CA ARG A 423 4.00 -12.52 -11.35
C ARG A 423 3.02 -11.46 -10.87
N GLU A 424 2.19 -11.00 -11.80
CA GLU A 424 1.13 -10.03 -11.50
C GLU A 424 0.19 -10.54 -10.39
N PRO A 425 -0.01 -9.74 -9.33
CA PRO A 425 -0.96 -10.07 -8.27
C PRO A 425 -2.39 -9.60 -8.59
N GLU A 426 -3.36 -10.18 -7.87
CA GLU A 426 -4.75 -9.69 -7.86
C GLU A 426 -4.85 -8.36 -7.09
N GLU A 427 -4.15 -8.28 -5.95
CA GLU A 427 -4.01 -7.05 -5.17
C GLU A 427 -2.56 -6.86 -4.74
N TYR A 428 -2.10 -5.61 -4.75
CA TYR A 428 -0.76 -5.23 -4.29
C TYR A 428 -0.80 -3.93 -3.51
N LEU A 429 -0.17 -3.91 -2.34
CA LEU A 429 0.02 -2.70 -1.56
C LEU A 429 1.34 -2.75 -0.80
N VAL A 430 2.20 -1.79 -1.06
CA VAL A 430 3.41 -1.54 -0.27
C VAL A 430 3.17 -0.34 0.62
N THR A 431 3.56 -0.45 1.89
CA THR A 431 3.57 0.66 2.84
C THR A 431 4.97 0.78 3.42
N PHE A 432 5.60 1.93 3.19
CA PHE A 432 6.88 2.27 3.77
C PHE A 432 6.71 3.23 4.96
N ARG A 433 7.36 2.85 6.05
CA ARG A 433 7.46 3.59 7.30
C ARG A 433 8.93 3.69 7.68
N ALA A 434 9.28 4.67 8.51
CA ALA A 434 10.67 4.90 8.91
C ALA A 434 11.31 3.67 9.60
N GLU A 435 10.50 2.85 10.27
CA GLU A 435 10.92 1.66 11.01
C GLU A 435 10.75 0.33 10.27
N ARG A 436 9.93 0.27 9.21
CA ARG A 436 9.62 -0.99 8.50
C ARG A 436 9.08 -0.78 7.09
N ALA A 437 9.27 -1.79 6.26
CA ALA A 437 8.58 -1.95 4.99
C ALA A 437 7.54 -3.07 5.10
N VAL A 438 6.35 -2.87 4.52
CA VAL A 438 5.26 -3.85 4.53
C VAL A 438 4.75 -4.07 3.11
N PHE A 439 4.82 -5.29 2.61
CA PHE A 439 4.23 -5.72 1.34
C PHE A 439 2.98 -6.52 1.63
N ARG A 440 1.86 -6.18 1.00
CA ARG A 440 0.62 -6.94 1.01
C ARG A 440 0.30 -7.35 -0.41
N ARG A 441 0.01 -8.63 -0.60
CA ARG A 441 -0.28 -9.23 -1.89
C ARG A 441 -1.38 -10.26 -1.76
N ILE A 442 -2.27 -10.34 -2.76
CA ILE A 442 -3.21 -11.44 -2.92
C ILE A 442 -2.95 -12.12 -4.26
N HIS A 443 -2.90 -13.46 -4.24
CA HIS A 443 -2.71 -14.28 -5.42
C HIS A 443 -3.38 -15.64 -5.24
N GLU A 444 -4.30 -15.99 -6.14
CA GLU A 444 -5.03 -17.26 -6.16
C GLU A 444 -5.72 -17.61 -4.82
N GLY A 445 -6.30 -16.60 -4.16
CA GLY A 445 -6.96 -16.74 -2.86
C GLY A 445 -6.01 -16.92 -1.67
N ILE A 446 -4.71 -16.69 -1.85
CA ILE A 446 -3.72 -16.61 -0.77
C ILE A 446 -3.32 -15.16 -0.55
N ALA A 447 -3.57 -14.64 0.65
CA ALA A 447 -3.12 -13.33 1.08
C ALA A 447 -1.78 -13.44 1.82
N THR A 448 -0.79 -12.68 1.39
CA THR A 448 0.52 -12.59 2.04
C THR A 448 0.80 -11.18 2.54
N GLN A 449 1.31 -11.07 3.76
CA GLN A 449 1.91 -9.85 4.29
C GLN A 449 3.37 -10.10 4.66
N LEU A 450 4.30 -9.41 4.02
CA LEU A 450 5.73 -9.44 4.33
C LEU A 450 6.12 -8.15 5.05
N ASP A 451 6.44 -8.25 6.34
CA ASP A 451 7.01 -7.16 7.15
C ASP A 451 8.54 -7.30 7.20
N ILE A 452 9.26 -6.19 6.99
CA ILE A 452 10.73 -6.14 7.02
C ILE A 452 11.17 -5.05 8.00
N ALA A 453 12.06 -5.38 8.94
CA ALA A 453 12.69 -4.45 9.87
C ALA A 453 14.12 -4.88 10.22
N VAL A 454 14.93 -3.93 10.68
CA VAL A 454 16.28 -4.21 11.21
C VAL A 454 16.23 -4.17 12.73
N SER A 455 16.86 -5.15 13.38
CA SER A 455 16.96 -5.23 14.84
C SER A 455 17.81 -4.10 15.39
N THR A 456 17.33 -3.48 16.47
CA THR A 456 18.08 -2.45 17.19
C THR A 456 19.07 -3.03 18.19
N GLU A 457 18.99 -4.34 18.44
CA GLU A 457 19.81 -5.04 19.43
C GLU A 457 20.97 -5.80 18.77
N ASP A 458 20.78 -6.28 17.54
CA ASP A 458 21.76 -7.07 16.79
C ASP A 458 21.83 -6.60 15.33
N ASP A 459 22.95 -6.92 14.67
CA ASP A 459 23.17 -6.64 13.24
C ASP A 459 22.44 -7.67 12.36
N VAL A 460 21.11 -7.62 12.43
CA VAL A 460 20.17 -8.60 11.84
C VAL A 460 18.98 -7.88 11.21
N GLU A 461 18.62 -8.23 9.98
CA GLU A 461 17.30 -7.94 9.42
C GLU A 461 16.35 -9.12 9.66
N VAL A 462 15.07 -8.80 9.87
CA VAL A 462 13.99 -9.78 10.02
C VAL A 462 12.94 -9.55 8.95
N ARG A 463 12.67 -10.59 8.17
CA ARG A 463 11.60 -10.66 7.15
C ARG A 463 10.52 -11.62 7.63
N ARG A 464 9.40 -11.09 8.14
CA ARG A 464 8.27 -11.89 8.63
C ARG A 464 7.18 -11.98 7.58
N LEU A 465 6.92 -13.18 7.08
CA LEU A 465 5.84 -13.49 6.16
C LEU A 465 4.64 -14.05 6.93
N THR A 466 3.50 -13.37 6.84
CA THR A 466 2.20 -13.89 7.24
C THR A 466 1.49 -14.41 6.00
N VAL A 467 1.05 -15.67 6.02
CA VAL A 467 0.31 -16.30 4.91
C VAL A 467 -1.07 -16.67 5.41
N THR A 468 -2.11 -16.22 4.71
CA THR A 468 -3.52 -16.45 5.05
C THR A 468 -4.24 -17.08 3.87
N ASN A 469 -4.94 -18.18 4.12
CA ASN A 469 -5.77 -18.83 3.13
C ASN A 469 -7.17 -18.18 3.12
N GLN A 470 -7.46 -17.40 2.08
CA GLN A 470 -8.76 -16.75 1.87
C GLN A 470 -9.68 -17.55 0.93
N SER A 471 -9.22 -18.70 0.45
CA SER A 471 -10.06 -19.61 -0.34
C SER A 471 -10.97 -20.47 0.55
N ASP A 472 -11.94 -21.12 -0.08
CA ASP A 472 -12.91 -22.04 0.53
C ASP A 472 -12.36 -23.45 0.80
N GLY A 473 -11.19 -23.79 0.24
CA GLY A 473 -10.56 -25.10 0.35
C GLY A 473 -9.24 -25.07 1.12
N PRO A 474 -8.79 -26.21 1.70
CA PRO A 474 -7.47 -26.29 2.30
C PRO A 474 -6.38 -26.12 1.25
N ARG A 475 -5.32 -25.39 1.61
CA ARG A 475 -4.16 -25.06 0.76
C ARG A 475 -2.88 -25.60 1.37
N GLU A 476 -1.96 -26.02 0.51
CA GLU A 476 -0.65 -26.54 0.93
C GLU A 476 0.44 -25.83 0.14
N LEU A 477 1.32 -25.13 0.85
CA LEU A 477 2.28 -24.21 0.28
C LEU A 477 3.70 -24.56 0.73
N GLU A 478 4.66 -24.39 -0.17
CA GLU A 478 6.09 -24.37 0.16
C GLU A 478 6.54 -22.92 0.21
N VAL A 479 7.07 -22.49 1.36
CA VAL A 479 7.67 -21.16 1.56
C VAL A 479 9.18 -21.33 1.55
N THR A 480 9.86 -20.73 0.58
CA THR A 480 11.30 -20.91 0.34
C THR A 480 12.01 -19.57 0.36
N SER A 481 12.93 -19.32 1.29
CA SER A 481 13.80 -18.15 1.24
C SER A 481 14.92 -18.34 0.23
N TYR A 482 15.49 -17.23 -0.24
CA TYR A 482 16.68 -17.23 -1.07
C TYR A 482 17.46 -15.96 -0.79
N ALA A 483 18.76 -16.07 -0.52
CA ALA A 483 19.67 -14.93 -0.45
C ALA A 483 21.06 -15.27 -1.01
N GLU A 484 21.61 -14.40 -1.85
CA GLU A 484 22.98 -14.50 -2.34
C GLU A 484 23.96 -13.86 -1.35
N ILE A 485 24.79 -14.66 -0.68
CA ILE A 485 25.70 -14.19 0.39
C ILE A 485 27.04 -13.74 -0.18
N ALA A 486 27.54 -12.59 0.27
CA ALA A 486 28.82 -12.01 -0.21
C ALA A 486 29.89 -11.94 0.89
N LEU A 487 29.56 -11.34 2.05
CA LEU A 487 30.47 -11.09 3.18
C LEU A 487 31.77 -10.34 2.81
N ALA A 488 31.71 -9.46 1.82
CA ALA A 488 32.87 -8.70 1.32
C ALA A 488 32.47 -7.26 1.02
N SER A 489 33.44 -6.36 0.87
CA SER A 489 33.14 -5.03 0.32
C SER A 489 32.60 -5.18 -1.11
N VAL A 490 31.69 -4.29 -1.51
CA VAL A 490 31.07 -4.30 -2.85
C VAL A 490 32.14 -4.30 -3.95
N ALA A 491 33.18 -3.46 -3.80
CA ALA A 491 34.29 -3.39 -4.74
C ALA A 491 35.06 -4.72 -4.84
N ALA A 492 35.36 -5.38 -3.72
CA ALA A 492 36.06 -6.66 -3.73
C ALA A 492 35.25 -7.78 -4.38
N ASP A 493 33.93 -7.76 -4.21
CA ASP A 493 33.02 -8.71 -4.84
C ASP A 493 32.87 -8.47 -6.36
N LEU A 494 32.89 -7.21 -6.81
CA LEU A 494 32.79 -6.85 -8.23
C LEU A 494 34.06 -7.16 -9.03
N VAL A 495 35.25 -6.96 -8.45
CA VAL A 495 36.52 -7.10 -9.18
C VAL A 495 36.79 -8.55 -9.58
N HIS A 496 36.57 -9.52 -8.68
CA HIS A 496 36.76 -10.95 -8.95
C HIS A 496 35.65 -11.82 -8.31
N PRO A 497 34.43 -11.84 -8.89
CA PRO A 497 33.28 -12.51 -8.28
C PRO A 497 33.52 -14.00 -8.00
N VAL A 498 33.95 -14.77 -8.99
CA VAL A 498 34.18 -16.24 -8.86
C VAL A 498 35.20 -16.55 -7.76
N PHE A 499 36.32 -15.84 -7.73
CA PHE A 499 37.34 -16.06 -6.70
C PHE A 499 36.85 -15.64 -5.30
N SER A 500 36.08 -14.55 -5.19
CA SER A 500 35.52 -14.09 -3.92
C SER A 500 34.56 -15.10 -3.29
N ARG A 501 33.77 -15.81 -4.12
CA ARG A 501 32.77 -16.81 -3.70
C ARG A 501 33.40 -18.03 -3.02
N LEU A 502 34.57 -18.46 -3.48
CA LEU A 502 35.30 -19.63 -2.92
C LEU A 502 35.71 -19.46 -1.45
N PHE A 503 35.65 -18.26 -0.88
CA PHE A 503 36.03 -18.01 0.52
C PHE A 503 34.87 -18.18 1.50
N VAL A 504 33.65 -18.42 1.02
CA VAL A 504 32.46 -18.53 1.88
C VAL A 504 32.07 -19.99 2.00
N GLU A 505 32.01 -20.49 3.24
CA GLU A 505 31.69 -21.88 3.56
C GLU A 505 30.40 -21.94 4.38
N PRO A 506 29.29 -22.44 3.81
CA PRO A 506 28.03 -22.67 4.52
C PRO A 506 28.02 -23.95 5.39
N GLU A 507 27.39 -23.86 6.55
CA GLU A 507 27.10 -24.94 7.51
C GLU A 507 25.61 -24.88 7.87
N TYR A 508 24.94 -26.04 7.97
CA TYR A 508 23.56 -26.13 8.46
C TYR A 508 23.53 -26.53 9.94
N LEU A 509 22.70 -25.83 10.71
CA LEU A 509 22.48 -26.03 12.15
C LEU A 509 21.04 -26.52 12.38
N PRO A 510 20.82 -27.84 12.57
CA PRO A 510 19.49 -28.41 12.71
C PRO A 510 18.71 -27.87 13.92
N GLU A 511 19.42 -27.61 15.01
CA GLU A 511 18.85 -27.20 16.32
C GLU A 511 18.19 -25.82 16.28
N SER A 512 18.61 -24.96 15.35
CA SER A 512 18.09 -23.60 15.19
C SER A 512 17.45 -23.36 13.82
N ALA A 513 17.28 -24.42 13.00
CA ALA A 513 16.83 -24.31 11.61
C ALA A 513 17.56 -23.16 10.87
N ALA A 514 18.90 -23.17 10.94
CA ALA A 514 19.73 -22.06 10.50
C ALA A 514 20.86 -22.49 9.56
N LEU A 515 21.24 -21.60 8.66
CA LEU A 515 22.47 -21.67 7.87
C LEU A 515 23.45 -20.61 8.38
N VAL A 516 24.70 -21.02 8.60
CA VAL A 516 25.81 -20.10 8.94
C VAL A 516 26.83 -20.15 7.84
N CYS A 517 27.29 -18.98 7.39
CA CYS A 517 28.31 -18.86 6.34
C CYS A 517 29.54 -18.21 6.92
N ALA A 518 30.66 -18.93 6.99
CA ALA A 518 31.94 -18.38 7.41
C ALA A 518 32.72 -17.87 6.19
N ARG A 519 33.23 -16.64 6.25
CA ARG A 519 34.21 -16.17 5.26
C ARG A 519 35.62 -16.44 5.78
N ARG A 520 36.37 -17.26 5.04
CA ARG A 520 37.77 -17.58 5.33
C ARG A 520 38.66 -16.34 5.14
N PRO A 521 39.44 -15.94 6.17
CA PRO A 521 40.40 -14.85 6.04
C PRO A 521 41.44 -15.14 4.96
N ARG A 522 41.82 -14.11 4.18
CA ARG A 522 42.88 -14.20 3.16
C ARG A 522 44.27 -13.96 3.76
N ALA A 523 44.34 -13.25 4.87
CA ALA A 523 45.56 -13.00 5.63
C ALA A 523 45.35 -13.28 7.12
N ARG A 524 46.43 -13.59 7.85
CA ARG A 524 46.38 -13.84 9.31
C ARG A 524 45.87 -12.64 10.13
N SER A 525 45.96 -11.43 9.58
CA SER A 525 45.52 -10.18 10.21
C SER A 525 44.07 -9.82 9.91
N GLU A 526 43.42 -10.52 8.99
CA GLU A 526 42.02 -10.24 8.61
C GLU A 526 41.07 -10.93 9.60
N ALA A 527 40.12 -10.18 10.13
CA ALA A 527 39.11 -10.72 11.04
C ALA A 527 38.15 -11.65 10.29
N GLY A 528 37.77 -12.76 10.92
CA GLY A 528 36.71 -13.61 10.40
C GLY A 528 35.37 -12.88 10.43
N VAL A 529 34.50 -13.20 9.46
CA VAL A 529 33.13 -12.67 9.37
C VAL A 529 32.19 -13.83 9.12
N TRP A 530 31.05 -13.83 9.80
CA TRP A 530 30.03 -14.86 9.69
C TRP A 530 28.69 -14.25 9.30
N ALA A 531 27.99 -14.85 8.34
CA ALA A 531 26.56 -14.62 8.13
C ALA A 531 25.75 -15.68 8.87
N VAL A 532 24.53 -15.32 9.27
CA VAL A 532 23.53 -16.24 9.81
C VAL A 532 22.21 -16.02 9.09
N HIS A 533 21.53 -17.10 8.71
CA HIS A 533 20.19 -17.07 8.13
C HIS A 533 19.31 -18.11 8.84
N VAL A 534 18.26 -17.65 9.52
CA VAL A 534 17.46 -18.45 10.45
C VAL A 534 16.00 -18.46 10.02
N LEU A 535 15.37 -19.63 10.07
CA LEU A 535 13.92 -19.78 9.98
C LEU A 535 13.31 -19.95 11.37
N SER A 536 12.25 -19.19 11.65
CA SER A 536 11.34 -19.44 12.77
C SER A 536 9.88 -19.45 12.31
N VAL A 537 9.05 -20.24 12.97
CA VAL A 537 7.62 -20.39 12.65
C VAL A 537 6.80 -20.15 13.92
N GLU A 538 5.86 -19.22 13.89
CA GLU A 538 4.89 -19.06 14.99
C GLU A 538 3.94 -20.27 15.00
N GLY A 539 4.16 -21.21 15.92
CA GLY A 539 3.39 -22.44 16.06
C GLY A 539 4.25 -23.70 15.91
N ARG A 540 3.63 -24.81 15.50
CA ARG A 540 4.37 -26.06 15.25
C ARG A 540 4.84 -26.12 13.81
N MET A 541 6.11 -26.46 13.59
CA MET A 541 6.62 -26.76 12.26
C MET A 541 5.88 -27.96 11.67
N GLN A 542 5.52 -27.85 10.39
CA GLN A 542 4.73 -28.86 9.67
C GLN A 542 5.64 -29.60 8.67
N GLY A 543 6.48 -30.49 9.20
CA GLY A 543 7.47 -31.24 8.40
C GLY A 543 8.92 -30.77 8.61
N PRO A 544 9.90 -31.47 8.01
CA PRO A 544 11.31 -31.10 8.11
C PRO A 544 11.61 -29.82 7.33
N VAL A 545 12.61 -29.07 7.80
CA VAL A 545 13.17 -27.92 7.08
C VAL A 545 14.12 -28.46 6.01
N GLU A 546 13.93 -28.02 4.77
CA GLU A 546 14.86 -28.29 3.67
C GLU A 546 15.79 -27.09 3.48
N TRP A 547 16.99 -27.31 2.96
CA TRP A 547 17.94 -26.22 2.69
C TRP A 547 18.74 -26.42 1.40
N GLU A 548 19.18 -25.31 0.82
CA GLU A 548 20.11 -25.27 -0.30
C GLU A 548 21.16 -24.18 -0.06
N THR A 549 22.41 -24.48 -0.42
CA THR A 549 23.54 -23.56 -0.28
C THR A 549 24.31 -23.36 -1.57
N ASP A 550 24.05 -24.14 -2.61
CA ASP A 550 24.68 -23.99 -3.92
C ASP A 550 23.72 -23.27 -4.90
N ARG A 551 24.12 -22.08 -5.39
CA ARG A 551 23.31 -21.29 -6.32
C ARG A 551 23.02 -22.02 -7.62
N GLY A 552 23.99 -22.77 -8.15
CA GLY A 552 23.84 -23.51 -9.40
C GLY A 552 22.82 -24.64 -9.27
N ARG A 553 22.77 -25.29 -8.11
CA ARG A 553 21.74 -26.30 -7.80
C ARG A 553 20.37 -25.67 -7.59
N PHE A 554 20.30 -24.52 -6.91
CA PHE A 554 19.04 -23.83 -6.64
C PHE A 554 18.40 -23.30 -7.92
N LEU A 555 19.15 -22.51 -8.69
CA LEU A 555 18.65 -21.91 -9.93
C LEU A 555 18.48 -22.98 -11.03
N GLY A 556 19.44 -23.89 -11.16
CA GLY A 556 19.53 -24.78 -12.31
C GLY A 556 20.18 -24.12 -13.52
N ARG A 557 20.74 -24.94 -14.41
CA ARG A 557 21.43 -24.47 -15.62
C ARG A 557 20.48 -23.66 -16.51
N GLY A 558 20.93 -22.50 -16.98
CA GLY A 558 20.19 -21.65 -17.92
C GLY A 558 18.97 -20.94 -17.32
N ARG A 559 18.80 -21.01 -15.99
CA ARG A 559 17.66 -20.42 -15.27
C ARG A 559 18.14 -19.31 -14.33
N GLY A 560 17.26 -18.36 -14.05
CA GLY A 560 17.50 -17.24 -13.13
C GLY A 560 16.61 -17.31 -11.87
N PRO A 561 16.77 -16.34 -10.95
CA PRO A 561 15.91 -16.22 -9.77
C PRO A 561 14.41 -16.04 -10.11
N ASP A 562 14.09 -15.59 -11.31
CA ASP A 562 12.73 -15.47 -11.83
C ASP A 562 12.05 -16.83 -12.09
N ASN A 563 12.82 -17.89 -12.38
CA ASN A 563 12.31 -19.23 -12.63
C ASN A 563 13.29 -20.34 -12.15
N PRO A 564 13.57 -20.47 -10.85
CA PRO A 564 14.59 -21.38 -10.34
C PRO A 564 14.09 -22.83 -10.28
N ALA A 565 14.93 -23.78 -10.69
CA ALA A 565 14.62 -25.20 -10.70
C ALA A 565 14.35 -25.79 -9.29
N ALA A 566 14.80 -25.15 -8.22
CA ALA A 566 14.39 -25.50 -6.87
C ALA A 566 12.86 -25.49 -6.69
N LEU A 567 12.13 -24.66 -7.43
CA LEU A 567 10.67 -24.51 -7.31
C LEU A 567 9.88 -25.44 -8.23
N ASP A 568 10.54 -26.38 -8.92
CA ASP A 568 9.88 -27.42 -9.75
C ASP A 568 9.21 -28.53 -8.90
N GLY A 569 9.25 -28.43 -7.57
CA GLY A 569 8.66 -29.41 -6.64
C GLY A 569 9.56 -30.56 -6.22
N ARG A 570 10.86 -30.46 -6.51
CA ARG A 570 11.89 -31.34 -5.97
C ARG A 570 12.34 -30.90 -4.58
N ALA A 571 12.76 -31.86 -3.76
CA ALA A 571 13.43 -31.58 -2.49
C ALA A 571 14.73 -30.81 -2.72
N LEU A 572 15.07 -29.88 -1.83
CA LEU A 572 16.38 -29.22 -1.87
C LEU A 572 17.50 -30.22 -1.58
N SER A 573 18.69 -30.01 -2.15
CA SER A 573 19.72 -31.04 -2.14
C SER A 573 20.44 -31.19 -0.81
N GLY A 574 20.28 -30.23 0.11
CA GLY A 574 20.88 -30.27 1.44
C GLY A 574 22.40 -30.11 1.45
N THR A 575 23.01 -29.67 0.34
CA THR A 575 24.47 -29.49 0.27
C THR A 575 24.95 -28.40 1.22
N THR A 576 26.10 -28.64 1.85
CA THR A 576 26.83 -27.72 2.73
C THR A 576 28.35 -27.91 2.53
N GLY A 577 29.16 -27.01 3.07
CA GLY A 577 30.62 -27.03 2.93
C GLY A 577 31.11 -26.18 1.75
N ALA A 578 32.23 -26.56 1.14
CA ALA A 578 32.85 -25.78 0.07
C ALA A 578 32.07 -25.91 -1.26
N VAL A 579 31.09 -25.03 -1.47
CA VAL A 579 30.33 -24.87 -2.72
C VAL A 579 30.96 -23.79 -3.61
N LEU A 580 30.69 -23.83 -4.91
CA LEU A 580 31.29 -22.89 -5.88
C LEU A 580 30.67 -21.48 -5.84
N ASP A 581 29.37 -21.40 -5.54
CA ASP A 581 28.63 -20.14 -5.48
C ASP A 581 27.60 -20.19 -4.33
N PRO A 582 27.98 -19.71 -3.14
CA PRO A 582 27.19 -19.90 -1.93
C PRO A 582 25.95 -19.00 -1.88
N ILE A 583 24.83 -19.61 -1.54
CA ILE A 583 23.56 -18.96 -1.15
C ILE A 583 23.13 -19.46 0.22
N VAL A 584 22.11 -18.83 0.78
CA VAL A 584 21.33 -19.41 1.87
C VAL A 584 19.87 -19.50 1.46
N SER A 585 19.30 -20.70 1.56
CA SER A 585 17.91 -20.97 1.28
C SER A 585 17.37 -21.97 2.28
N LEU A 586 16.26 -21.63 2.92
CA LEU A 586 15.52 -22.48 3.85
C LEU A 586 14.09 -22.62 3.32
N ARG A 587 13.56 -23.84 3.32
CA ARG A 587 12.20 -24.14 2.90
C ARG A 587 11.41 -24.81 4.01
N GLN A 588 10.19 -24.34 4.18
CA GLN A 588 9.18 -24.96 5.04
C GLN A 588 7.89 -25.20 4.25
N ARG A 589 7.34 -26.40 4.38
CA ARG A 589 5.99 -26.72 3.89
C ARG A 589 4.95 -26.38 4.96
N ILE A 590 3.84 -25.79 4.56
CA ILE A 590 2.74 -25.37 5.44
C ILE A 590 1.41 -25.83 4.86
N ARG A 591 0.48 -26.23 5.74
CA ARG A 591 -0.90 -26.56 5.39
C ARG A 591 -1.84 -25.60 6.12
N LEU A 592 -2.72 -24.97 5.35
CA LEU A 592 -3.68 -23.98 5.84
C LEU A 592 -5.11 -24.44 5.55
N ALA A 593 -5.93 -24.52 6.60
CA ALA A 593 -7.38 -24.64 6.44
C ALA A 593 -7.97 -23.35 5.82
N PRO A 594 -9.20 -23.37 5.26
CA PRO A 594 -9.92 -22.15 4.90
C PRO A 594 -9.95 -21.16 6.08
N GLY A 595 -9.58 -19.90 5.85
CA GLY A 595 -9.44 -18.87 6.90
C GLY A 595 -8.25 -19.05 7.85
N GLY A 596 -7.47 -20.12 7.70
CA GLY A 596 -6.26 -20.37 8.49
C GLY A 596 -5.10 -19.49 8.06
N PHE A 597 -4.22 -19.17 9.02
CA PHE A 597 -3.02 -18.38 8.78
C PHE A 597 -1.80 -18.97 9.49
N VAL A 598 -0.61 -18.58 9.06
CA VAL A 598 0.68 -18.89 9.70
C VAL A 598 1.64 -17.73 9.53
N ARG A 599 2.57 -17.57 10.48
CA ARG A 599 3.67 -16.61 10.38
C ARG A 599 5.01 -17.31 10.41
N LEU A 600 5.84 -17.01 9.41
CA LEU A 600 7.21 -17.48 9.30
C LEU A 600 8.12 -16.26 9.31
N SER A 601 9.24 -16.31 10.01
CA SER A 601 10.24 -15.25 9.99
C SER A 601 11.57 -15.79 9.50
N PHE A 602 12.20 -15.04 8.59
CA PHE A 602 13.55 -15.26 8.13
C PHE A 602 14.44 -14.13 8.66
N ALA A 603 15.37 -14.47 9.54
CA ALA A 603 16.33 -13.51 10.09
C ALA A 603 17.68 -13.68 9.40
N THR A 604 18.23 -12.60 8.84
CA THR A 604 19.53 -12.61 8.16
C THR A 604 20.46 -11.60 8.83
N GLY A 605 21.62 -12.05 9.31
CA GLY A 605 22.50 -11.21 10.12
C GLY A 605 23.97 -11.45 9.87
N MET A 606 24.79 -10.62 10.51
CA MET A 606 26.25 -10.72 10.46
C MET A 606 26.84 -10.70 11.87
N ALA A 607 27.79 -11.58 12.13
CA ALA A 607 28.53 -11.68 13.38
C ALA A 607 30.05 -11.61 13.15
N ALA A 608 30.77 -11.11 14.14
CA ALA A 608 32.23 -11.01 14.13
C ALA A 608 32.94 -12.30 14.59
N SER A 609 32.19 -13.30 15.07
CA SER A 609 32.71 -14.59 15.53
C SER A 609 31.70 -15.70 15.27
N ARG A 610 32.19 -16.95 15.25
CA ARG A 610 31.32 -18.14 15.18
C ARG A 610 30.35 -18.20 16.35
N ASP A 611 30.84 -17.99 17.57
CA ASP A 611 29.99 -18.04 18.78
C ASP A 611 28.87 -17.00 18.71
N GLY A 612 29.16 -15.78 18.24
CA GLY A 612 28.13 -14.76 18.02
C GLY A 612 27.12 -15.17 16.95
N ALA A 613 27.55 -15.84 15.88
CA ALA A 613 26.63 -16.36 14.86
C ALA A 613 25.71 -17.46 15.43
N LEU A 614 26.22 -18.34 16.29
CA LEU A 614 25.43 -19.37 16.97
C LEU A 614 24.42 -18.78 17.97
N GLU A 615 24.84 -17.78 18.75
CA GLU A 615 23.94 -17.06 19.66
C GLU A 615 22.81 -16.37 18.90
N MET A 616 23.12 -15.70 17.78
CA MET A 616 22.11 -15.12 16.89
C MET A 616 21.19 -16.21 16.31
N ALA A 617 21.74 -17.34 15.85
CA ALA A 617 20.94 -18.45 15.32
C ALA A 617 19.91 -18.95 16.35
N HIS A 618 20.36 -19.19 17.58
CA HIS A 618 19.48 -19.62 18.67
C HIS A 618 18.44 -18.54 19.03
N LYS A 619 18.85 -17.27 19.16
CA LYS A 619 17.95 -16.16 19.52
C LYS A 619 16.84 -15.96 18.50
N TYR A 620 17.15 -15.95 17.20
CA TYR A 620 16.18 -15.65 16.14
C TYR A 620 15.37 -16.86 15.67
N ASN A 621 15.70 -18.08 16.14
CA ASN A 621 14.84 -19.26 15.97
C ASN A 621 13.57 -19.18 16.85
N ASP A 622 13.61 -18.42 17.96
CA ASP A 622 12.41 -18.10 18.74
C ASP A 622 11.53 -17.09 17.99
N PRO A 623 10.25 -17.42 17.66
CA PRO A 623 9.34 -16.49 17.00
C PRO A 623 9.13 -15.16 17.75
N SER A 624 9.33 -15.13 19.06
CA SER A 624 9.19 -13.90 19.87
C SER A 624 10.22 -12.83 19.50
N ALA A 625 11.39 -13.21 18.97
CA ALA A 625 12.46 -12.30 18.55
C ALA A 625 12.03 -11.39 17.40
N ALA A 626 11.24 -11.92 16.45
CA ALA A 626 10.68 -11.13 15.36
C ALA A 626 9.72 -10.05 15.90
N ALA A 627 8.79 -10.42 16.78
CA ALA A 627 7.85 -9.48 17.39
C ALA A 627 8.57 -8.37 18.17
N ARG A 628 9.61 -8.72 18.93
CA ARG A 628 10.47 -7.77 19.65
C ARG A 628 11.19 -6.80 18.69
N THR A 629 11.73 -7.31 17.59
CA THR A 629 12.42 -6.50 16.56
C THR A 629 11.52 -5.40 16.02
N PHE A 630 10.29 -5.72 15.62
CA PHE A 630 9.34 -4.71 15.12
C PHE A 630 8.93 -3.68 16.19
N ALA A 631 8.74 -4.11 17.44
CA ALA A 631 8.36 -3.20 18.53
C ALA A 631 9.48 -2.19 18.87
N LEU A 632 10.74 -2.65 18.91
CA LEU A 632 11.89 -1.80 19.21
C LEU A 632 12.26 -0.89 18.03
N ALA A 633 12.16 -1.38 16.78
CA ALA A 633 12.44 -0.59 15.59
C ALA A 633 11.56 0.68 15.52
N PHE A 634 10.27 0.57 15.88
CA PHE A 634 9.36 1.72 15.95
C PHE A 634 9.85 2.79 16.94
N THR A 635 10.19 2.37 18.16
CA THR A 635 10.66 3.28 19.20
C THR A 635 11.99 3.94 18.81
N HIS A 636 12.90 3.17 18.22
CA HIS A 636 14.18 3.67 17.74
C HIS A 636 14.03 4.70 16.62
N ALA A 637 13.18 4.44 15.62
CA ALA A 637 12.92 5.39 14.53
C ALA A 637 12.41 6.74 15.06
N GLN A 638 11.46 6.72 16.01
CA GLN A 638 10.96 7.96 16.62
C GLN A 638 12.03 8.71 17.41
N SER A 639 12.91 7.99 18.11
CA SER A 639 14.04 8.59 18.82
C SER A 639 15.05 9.25 17.86
N THR A 640 15.37 8.57 16.75
CA THR A 640 16.31 9.08 15.73
C THR A 640 15.79 10.35 15.06
N LEU A 641 14.51 10.39 14.69
CA LEU A 641 13.90 11.59 14.10
C LEU A 641 13.95 12.79 15.07
N ARG A 642 13.67 12.56 16.36
CA ARG A 642 13.79 13.59 17.40
C ARG A 642 15.24 14.05 17.61
N HIS A 643 16.21 13.15 17.56
CA HIS A 643 17.62 13.50 17.69
C HIS A 643 18.12 14.39 16.55
N LEU A 644 17.67 14.10 15.32
CA LEU A 644 17.96 14.90 14.14
C LEU A 644 17.17 16.22 14.08
N GLY A 645 16.13 16.38 14.91
CA GLY A 645 15.25 17.53 14.87
C GLY A 645 14.40 17.61 13.59
N ILE A 646 14.11 16.47 12.96
CA ILE A 646 13.33 16.40 11.72
C ILE A 646 11.96 15.74 11.96
N SER A 647 10.96 16.19 11.20
CA SER A 647 9.61 15.65 11.19
C SER A 647 9.51 14.33 10.43
N SER A 648 8.40 13.62 10.62
CA SER A 648 8.09 12.42 9.82
C SER A 648 7.94 12.74 8.32
N ASP A 649 7.47 13.93 7.98
CA ASP A 649 7.27 14.36 6.59
C ASP A 649 8.61 14.64 5.90
N GLU A 650 9.52 15.32 6.58
CA GLU A 650 10.90 15.54 6.10
C GLU A 650 11.64 14.23 5.89
N ALA A 651 11.52 13.27 6.83
CA ALA A 651 12.10 11.95 6.64
C ALA A 651 11.58 11.25 5.37
N GLN A 652 10.29 11.35 5.08
CA GLN A 652 9.72 10.80 3.84
C GLN A 652 10.26 11.53 2.59
N LEU A 653 10.45 12.85 2.65
CA LEU A 653 11.10 13.61 1.56
C LEU A 653 12.54 13.16 1.33
N PHE A 654 13.31 12.95 2.40
CA PHE A 654 14.70 12.50 2.31
C PHE A 654 14.83 11.08 1.76
N GLU A 655 13.89 10.19 2.09
CA GLU A 655 13.78 8.86 1.51
C GLU A 655 13.39 8.89 0.02
N ARG A 656 12.50 9.81 -0.38
CA ARG A 656 12.17 10.05 -1.80
C ARG A 656 13.37 10.55 -2.58
N LEU A 657 14.16 11.45 -1.99
CA LEU A 657 15.39 11.96 -2.61
C LEU A 657 16.44 10.85 -2.72
N ALA A 658 16.68 10.04 -1.68
CA ALA A 658 17.60 8.91 -1.72
C ALA A 658 17.25 7.88 -2.80
N SER A 659 15.95 7.59 -2.97
CA SER A 659 15.50 6.67 -4.04
C SER A 659 15.99 7.11 -5.43
N ARG A 660 15.98 8.43 -5.70
CA ARG A 660 16.41 9.02 -6.98
C ARG A 660 17.92 9.06 -7.13
N VAL A 661 18.63 9.26 -6.02
CA VAL A 661 20.09 9.21 -5.99
C VAL A 661 20.59 7.80 -6.31
N LEU A 662 19.93 6.75 -5.81
CA LEU A 662 20.38 5.36 -5.98
C LEU A 662 19.89 4.69 -7.27
N PHE A 663 18.63 4.85 -7.65
CA PHE A 663 18.03 4.07 -8.76
C PHE A 663 17.86 4.86 -10.07
N THR A 664 18.32 6.11 -10.11
CA THR A 664 18.30 7.02 -11.27
C THR A 664 16.87 7.43 -11.72
N ASP A 665 16.59 8.73 -11.73
CA ASP A 665 15.33 9.30 -12.19
C ASP A 665 15.59 10.40 -13.23
N ALA A 666 15.05 10.24 -14.44
CA ALA A 666 15.24 11.20 -15.52
C ALA A 666 14.65 12.58 -15.22
N SER A 667 13.65 12.68 -14.34
CA SER A 667 13.00 13.96 -14.01
C SER A 667 13.91 14.94 -13.28
N LEU A 668 14.91 14.44 -12.54
CA LEU A 668 15.88 15.25 -11.80
C LEU A 668 17.29 15.18 -12.38
N ARG A 669 17.47 14.60 -13.56
CA ARG A 669 18.78 14.54 -14.21
C ARG A 669 18.97 15.71 -15.18
N ALA A 670 20.22 15.98 -15.56
CA ALA A 670 20.48 16.87 -16.67
C ALA A 670 19.84 16.34 -17.97
N GLY A 671 19.32 17.25 -18.79
CA GLY A 671 18.69 16.90 -20.06
C GLY A 671 19.69 16.37 -21.10
N PRO A 672 19.22 15.69 -22.17
CA PRO A 672 20.07 15.09 -23.19
C PRO A 672 21.08 16.07 -23.79
N ASP A 673 20.67 17.31 -24.07
CA ASP A 673 21.55 18.34 -24.65
C ASP A 673 22.78 18.65 -23.79
N VAL A 674 22.67 18.57 -22.46
CA VAL A 674 23.80 18.79 -21.55
C VAL A 674 24.71 17.56 -21.51
N MET A 675 24.11 16.37 -21.59
CA MET A 675 24.84 15.11 -21.60
C MET A 675 25.65 14.96 -22.90
N ASP A 676 25.10 15.35 -24.04
CA ASP A 676 25.76 15.31 -25.36
C ASP A 676 26.91 16.32 -25.48
N ARG A 677 26.85 17.43 -24.74
CA ARG A 677 27.93 18.44 -24.67
C ARG A 677 29.08 18.04 -23.75
N ASN A 678 28.94 16.96 -22.96
CA ASN A 678 30.00 16.55 -22.06
C ASN A 678 31.18 15.93 -22.85
N VAL A 679 32.33 16.60 -22.80
CA VAL A 679 33.59 16.13 -23.41
C VAL A 679 34.58 15.56 -22.38
N LEU A 680 34.28 15.67 -21.09
CA LEU A 680 35.14 15.22 -20.00
C LEU A 680 34.66 13.87 -19.41
N GLY A 681 35.61 13.06 -18.93
CA GLY A 681 35.33 11.83 -18.20
C GLY A 681 35.42 12.00 -16.67
N GLN A 682 35.24 10.91 -15.93
CA GLN A 682 35.40 10.87 -14.47
C GLN A 682 36.70 11.56 -13.95
N PRO A 683 37.87 11.46 -14.62
CA PRO A 683 39.08 12.14 -14.17
C PRO A 683 38.95 13.67 -14.03
N GLY A 684 38.00 14.30 -14.74
CA GLY A 684 37.74 15.74 -14.59
C GLY A 684 37.21 16.13 -13.21
N LEU A 685 36.68 15.19 -12.43
CA LEU A 685 36.22 15.43 -11.05
C LEU A 685 37.37 15.54 -10.04
N TRP A 686 38.52 14.92 -10.34
CA TRP A 686 39.63 14.79 -9.38
C TRP A 686 40.29 16.13 -9.07
N ALA A 687 40.28 17.08 -10.01
CA ALA A 687 40.75 18.45 -9.79
C ALA A 687 39.99 19.17 -8.65
N HIS A 688 38.77 18.70 -8.33
CA HIS A 688 37.93 19.22 -7.26
C HIS A 688 37.90 18.32 -6.01
N GLY A 689 38.76 17.29 -5.95
CA GLY A 689 38.82 16.35 -4.81
C GLY A 689 37.64 15.38 -4.72
N ILE A 690 36.92 15.17 -5.82
CA ILE A 690 35.75 14.28 -5.91
C ILE A 690 36.14 13.06 -6.74
N SER A 691 35.96 11.86 -6.20
CA SER A 691 36.36 10.62 -6.90
C SER A 691 35.43 10.29 -8.07
N GLY A 692 34.11 10.44 -7.87
CA GLY A 692 33.08 9.98 -8.80
C GLY A 692 32.61 8.53 -8.59
N ASP A 693 33.15 7.83 -7.58
CA ASP A 693 32.75 6.45 -7.25
C ASP A 693 31.42 6.35 -6.51
N LEU A 694 31.04 7.41 -5.79
CA LEU A 694 29.75 7.52 -5.10
C LEU A 694 28.74 8.27 -5.96
N PRO A 695 27.43 8.02 -5.77
CA PRO A 695 26.38 8.83 -6.38
C PRO A 695 26.54 10.32 -6.02
N ILE A 696 26.45 11.19 -7.03
CA ILE A 696 26.56 12.64 -6.86
C ILE A 696 25.19 13.28 -6.90
N LEU A 697 24.86 14.09 -5.88
CA LEU A 697 23.77 15.06 -5.89
C LEU A 697 24.36 16.45 -6.12
N LEU A 698 23.95 17.11 -7.20
CA LEU A 698 24.34 18.48 -7.52
C LEU A 698 23.23 19.44 -7.09
N LEU A 699 23.56 20.41 -6.23
CA LEU A 699 22.69 21.52 -5.86
C LEU A 699 23.26 22.82 -6.41
N ARG A 700 22.52 23.48 -7.31
CA ARG A 700 22.87 24.79 -7.85
C ARG A 700 22.22 25.89 -6.99
N VAL A 701 23.05 26.72 -6.39
CA VAL A 701 22.64 27.88 -5.60
C VAL A 701 22.76 29.12 -6.48
N VAL A 702 21.62 29.73 -6.80
CA VAL A 702 21.50 30.86 -7.72
C VAL A 702 21.42 32.17 -6.95
N GLU A 703 20.66 32.21 -5.84
CA GLU A 703 20.39 33.41 -5.04
C GLU A 703 20.42 33.14 -3.54
N GLY A 704 20.34 34.21 -2.73
CA GLY A 704 20.35 34.14 -1.27
C GLY A 704 19.08 33.55 -0.63
N ASP A 705 17.99 33.40 -1.38
CA ASP A 705 16.76 32.78 -0.86
C ASP A 705 16.79 31.24 -0.92
N ASP A 706 17.86 30.65 -1.46
CA ASP A 706 18.02 29.20 -1.65
C ASP A 706 18.47 28.44 -0.38
N PHE A 707 18.77 29.14 0.72
CA PHE A 707 19.26 28.53 1.96
C PHE A 707 18.35 27.44 2.55
N PRO A 708 17.01 27.55 2.53
CA PRO A 708 16.13 26.48 3.00
C PRO A 708 16.35 25.16 2.24
N LEU A 709 16.54 25.23 0.91
CA LEU A 709 16.83 24.05 0.10
C LEU A 709 18.20 23.45 0.42
N VAL A 710 19.22 24.31 0.61
CA VAL A 710 20.55 23.88 1.06
C VAL A 710 20.45 23.14 2.40
N MET A 711 19.70 23.70 3.36
CA MET A 711 19.50 23.10 4.67
C MET A 711 18.81 21.73 4.57
N GLN A 712 17.74 21.62 3.77
CA GLN A 712 17.02 20.36 3.54
C GLN A 712 17.95 19.29 2.95
N VAL A 713 18.83 19.65 2.00
CA VAL A 713 19.79 18.71 1.40
C VAL A 713 20.86 18.29 2.42
N LEU A 714 21.35 19.20 3.25
CA LEU A 714 22.32 18.87 4.31
C LEU A 714 21.71 17.96 5.39
N GLN A 715 20.47 18.22 5.80
CA GLN A 715 19.71 17.35 6.70
C GLN A 715 19.44 15.98 6.08
N ALA A 716 19.09 15.92 4.79
CA ALA A 716 18.92 14.67 4.06
C ALA A 716 20.21 13.85 4.07
N GLN A 717 21.37 14.48 3.84
CA GLN A 717 22.66 13.79 3.88
C GLN A 717 22.98 13.23 5.27
N GLU A 718 22.71 13.98 6.34
CA GLU A 718 22.91 13.47 7.71
C GLU A 718 21.98 12.29 8.01
N TYR A 719 20.73 12.38 7.57
CA TYR A 719 19.76 11.28 7.66
C TYR A 719 20.24 10.01 6.93
N TRP A 720 20.74 10.17 5.70
CA TRP A 720 21.31 9.08 4.89
C TRP A 720 22.51 8.42 5.55
N ARG A 721 23.38 9.22 6.16
CA ARG A 721 24.57 8.73 6.86
C ARG A 721 24.21 7.82 8.03
N LEU A 722 23.20 8.18 8.82
CA LEU A 722 22.67 7.32 9.88
C LEU A 722 22.01 6.04 9.35
N LYS A 723 21.55 6.06 8.10
CA LYS A 723 21.00 4.91 7.38
C LYS A 723 22.06 4.15 6.58
N GLY A 724 23.36 4.45 6.74
CA GLY A 724 24.44 3.75 6.05
C GLY A 724 24.51 4.02 4.53
N LEU A 725 23.86 5.07 4.06
CA LEU A 725 23.87 5.49 2.65
C LEU A 725 24.91 6.57 2.43
N SER A 726 25.72 6.41 1.39
CA SER A 726 26.79 7.34 1.03
C SER A 726 26.52 7.96 -0.34
N ALA A 727 26.47 9.29 -0.38
CA ALA A 727 26.38 10.08 -1.59
C ALA A 727 27.16 11.40 -1.42
N ASP A 728 27.84 11.82 -2.48
CA ASP A 728 28.55 13.09 -2.52
C ASP A 728 27.55 14.21 -2.84
N VAL A 729 27.48 15.22 -1.97
CA VAL A 729 26.65 16.42 -2.18
C VAL A 729 27.55 17.55 -2.66
N VAL A 730 27.32 18.02 -3.89
CA VAL A 730 28.06 19.11 -4.51
C VAL A 730 27.17 20.35 -4.50
N ILE A 731 27.50 21.32 -3.65
CA ILE A 731 26.86 22.64 -3.60
C ILE A 731 27.65 23.57 -4.52
N MET A 732 27.06 23.94 -5.65
CA MET A 732 27.67 24.81 -6.64
C MET A 732 27.05 26.20 -6.54
N ASN A 733 27.83 27.17 -6.07
CA ASN A 733 27.43 28.57 -6.10
C ASN A 733 27.58 29.11 -7.54
N VAL A 734 26.47 29.43 -8.20
CA VAL A 734 26.45 30.02 -9.54
C VAL A 734 26.09 31.51 -9.55
N HIS A 735 25.95 32.13 -8.37
CA HIS A 735 25.69 33.56 -8.24
C HIS A 735 26.86 34.39 -8.81
N PRO A 736 26.60 35.43 -9.63
CA PRO A 736 27.64 36.30 -10.18
C PRO A 736 28.46 36.98 -9.07
N VAL A 737 29.77 37.16 -9.30
CA VAL A 737 30.63 37.85 -8.32
C VAL A 737 30.23 39.32 -8.22
N SER A 738 29.65 39.72 -7.08
CA SER A 738 29.51 41.12 -6.70
C SER A 738 30.74 41.57 -5.90
N TYR A 739 30.91 42.88 -5.67
CA TYR A 739 32.00 43.43 -4.84
C TYR A 739 32.00 42.85 -3.40
N ILE A 740 30.89 42.25 -2.98
CA ILE A 740 30.78 41.53 -1.72
C ILE A 740 30.40 40.06 -2.01
N ASP A 741 31.33 39.15 -1.70
CA ASP A 741 31.21 37.68 -1.86
C ASP A 741 30.41 37.04 -0.69
N GLU A 742 29.36 37.74 -0.26
CA GLU A 742 28.61 37.47 0.98
C GLU A 742 27.99 36.05 0.98
N LEU A 743 27.37 35.66 -0.14
CA LEU A 743 26.69 34.36 -0.26
C LEU A 743 27.63 33.17 -0.08
N HIS A 744 28.82 33.22 -0.69
CA HIS A 744 29.78 32.12 -0.58
C HIS A 744 30.36 32.02 0.83
N VAL A 745 30.61 33.16 1.48
CA VAL A 745 31.06 33.22 2.88
C VAL A 745 29.99 32.63 3.80
N GLN A 746 28.72 32.96 3.59
CA GLN A 746 27.61 32.41 4.37
C GLN A 746 27.46 30.89 4.19
N LEU A 747 27.55 30.38 2.96
CA LEU A 747 27.54 28.93 2.68
C LEU A 747 28.73 28.22 3.33
N ALA A 748 29.92 28.80 3.25
CA ALA A 748 31.11 28.25 3.91
C ALA A 748 30.95 28.22 5.44
N ALA A 749 30.46 29.31 6.04
CA ALA A 749 30.18 29.39 7.47
C ALA A 749 29.11 28.39 7.92
N LEU A 750 28.06 28.20 7.11
CA LEU A 750 27.04 27.17 7.35
C LEU A 750 27.68 25.77 7.38
N LEU A 751 28.57 25.48 6.42
CA LEU A 751 29.26 24.19 6.37
C LEU A 751 30.24 23.97 7.52
N ASP A 752 30.85 25.04 8.05
CA ASP A 752 31.83 24.95 9.13
C ASP A 752 31.19 24.89 10.53
N THR A 753 29.95 25.38 10.69
CA THR A 753 29.25 25.46 11.99
C THR A 753 28.34 24.27 12.29
N GLY A 754 27.91 23.52 11.27
CA GLY A 754 26.96 22.41 11.43
C GLY A 754 27.60 21.02 11.61
N PRO A 755 26.79 19.99 11.89
CA PRO A 755 27.26 18.60 12.07
C PRO A 755 27.96 18.03 10.82
N TRP A 756 27.62 18.53 9.62
CA TRP A 756 28.23 18.18 8.34
C TRP A 756 29.68 18.68 8.17
N GLY A 757 30.18 19.58 9.02
CA GLY A 757 31.54 20.14 8.89
C GLY A 757 32.65 19.08 8.95
N ALA A 758 32.45 18.02 9.74
CA ALA A 758 33.37 16.87 9.81
C ALA A 758 33.52 16.10 8.48
N TRP A 759 32.56 16.27 7.56
CA TRP A 759 32.45 15.60 6.28
C TRP A 759 32.66 16.54 5.08
N LYS A 760 33.08 17.79 5.34
CA LYS A 760 33.44 18.74 4.28
C LYS A 760 34.65 18.21 3.49
N HIS A 761 34.54 18.16 2.17
CA HIS A 761 35.56 17.65 1.24
C HIS A 761 36.03 16.21 1.54
N ARG A 762 35.13 15.35 2.01
CA ARG A 762 35.38 13.92 2.20
C ARG A 762 34.39 13.08 1.36
N PRO A 763 34.77 11.87 0.93
CA PRO A 763 33.84 10.96 0.26
C PRO A 763 32.58 10.69 1.10
N GLY A 764 31.40 10.72 0.47
CA GLY A 764 30.10 10.65 1.14
C GLY A 764 29.74 11.93 1.90
N GLY A 765 30.39 13.03 1.56
CA GLY A 765 30.37 14.31 2.26
C GLY A 765 29.93 15.47 1.38
N VAL A 766 30.21 16.69 1.82
CA VAL A 766 29.75 17.91 1.15
C VAL A 766 30.92 18.65 0.51
N TYR A 767 30.74 19.07 -0.74
CA TYR A 767 31.70 19.82 -1.52
C TYR A 767 31.10 21.17 -1.91
N LEU A 768 31.70 22.26 -1.46
CA LEU A 768 31.31 23.62 -1.85
C LEU A 768 32.21 24.10 -3.00
N LEU A 769 31.62 24.35 -4.17
CA LEU A 769 32.33 24.75 -5.38
C LEU A 769 31.88 26.14 -5.88
N ARG A 770 32.80 26.79 -6.60
CA ARG A 770 32.63 28.11 -7.23
C ARG A 770 32.34 27.96 -8.72
N GLY A 771 31.06 28.00 -9.10
CA GLY A 771 30.63 27.81 -10.48
C GLY A 771 31.05 28.94 -11.43
N ASP A 772 31.34 30.13 -10.90
CA ASP A 772 31.88 31.29 -11.62
C ASP A 772 33.34 31.08 -12.09
N ARG A 773 34.08 30.20 -11.41
CA ARG A 773 35.49 29.88 -11.73
C ARG A 773 35.66 28.61 -12.56
N MET A 774 34.56 27.95 -12.89
CA MET A 774 34.55 26.71 -13.66
C MET A 774 34.29 26.99 -15.13
N SER A 775 34.99 26.26 -15.99
CA SER A 775 34.70 26.23 -17.43
C SER A 775 33.29 25.70 -17.71
N GLU A 776 32.79 25.91 -18.93
CA GLU A 776 31.53 25.31 -19.36
C GLU A 776 31.61 23.78 -19.37
N ASP A 777 32.73 23.22 -19.81
CA ASP A 777 32.96 21.77 -19.86
C ASP A 777 32.93 21.13 -18.46
N GLU A 778 33.53 21.77 -17.44
CA GLU A 778 33.46 21.29 -16.06
C GLU A 778 32.03 21.35 -15.50
N ARG A 779 31.27 22.41 -15.80
CA ARG A 779 29.87 22.52 -15.38
C ARG A 779 28.99 21.46 -16.04
N ASN A 780 29.21 21.19 -17.32
CA ASN A 780 28.53 20.12 -18.07
C ASN A 780 28.90 18.73 -17.52
N LEU A 781 30.17 18.53 -17.13
CA LEU A 781 30.62 17.30 -16.47
C LEU A 781 29.81 17.05 -15.19
N PHE A 782 29.79 18.01 -14.25
CA PHE A 782 29.05 17.84 -12.99
C PHE A 782 27.56 17.58 -13.21
N ALA A 783 26.92 18.32 -14.11
CA ALA A 783 25.51 18.12 -14.42
C ALA A 783 25.23 16.75 -15.06
N SER A 784 26.13 16.26 -15.93
CA SER A 784 25.94 14.98 -16.63
C SER A 784 26.18 13.75 -15.75
N VAL A 785 27.13 13.81 -14.82
CA VAL A 785 27.45 12.70 -13.89
C VAL A 785 26.55 12.66 -12.66
N ALA A 786 25.96 13.80 -12.26
CA ALA A 786 25.04 13.86 -11.14
C ALA A 786 23.80 12.98 -11.38
N ARG A 787 23.40 12.26 -10.34
CA ARG A 787 22.17 11.44 -10.31
C ARG A 787 20.94 12.30 -10.08
N VAL A 788 21.12 13.39 -9.35
CA VAL A 788 20.09 14.37 -9.05
C VAL A 788 20.71 15.76 -9.21
N VAL A 789 20.01 16.64 -9.93
CA VAL A 789 20.34 18.05 -10.10
C VAL A 789 19.18 18.87 -9.54
N LEU A 790 19.42 19.49 -8.38
CA LEU A 790 18.52 20.45 -7.74
C LEU A 790 18.99 21.87 -8.05
N SER A 791 18.05 22.80 -8.07
CA SER A 791 18.34 24.20 -8.37
C SER A 791 17.44 25.12 -7.55
N GLY A 792 18.01 26.17 -6.97
CA GLY A 792 17.29 27.13 -6.13
C GLY A 792 16.13 27.84 -6.83
N ASP A 793 16.30 28.15 -8.11
CA ASP A 793 15.28 28.74 -8.99
C ASP A 793 14.06 27.83 -9.26
N ARG A 794 14.07 26.58 -8.79
CA ARG A 794 12.95 25.63 -8.91
C ARG A 794 12.15 25.45 -7.60
N GLY A 795 12.41 26.28 -6.59
CA GLY A 795 11.69 26.28 -5.32
C GLY A 795 12.13 25.18 -4.36
N GLU A 796 11.26 24.83 -3.40
CA GLU A 796 11.57 23.89 -2.33
C GLU A 796 11.78 22.44 -2.82
N LEU A 797 12.40 21.61 -1.97
CA LEU A 797 12.68 20.21 -2.29
C LEU A 797 11.42 19.42 -2.66
N SER A 798 10.31 19.63 -1.94
CA SER A 798 9.03 18.95 -2.19
C SER A 798 8.54 19.20 -3.63
N SER A 799 8.51 20.46 -4.06
CA SER A 799 8.09 20.88 -5.40
C SER A 799 8.98 20.28 -6.49
N GLN A 800 10.29 20.23 -6.28
CA GLN A 800 11.22 19.60 -7.22
C GLN A 800 11.05 18.08 -7.26
N LEU A 801 10.78 17.42 -6.13
CA LEU A 801 10.49 15.99 -6.08
C LEU A 801 9.12 15.62 -6.69
N ASP A 802 8.23 16.59 -6.88
CA ASP A 802 6.94 16.45 -7.57
C ASP A 802 7.02 16.92 -9.05
N TRP A 803 8.21 17.27 -9.53
CA TRP A 803 8.40 17.78 -10.88
C TRP A 803 7.94 16.78 -11.94
N PRO A 804 7.23 17.24 -12.99
CA PRO A 804 6.74 16.34 -14.04
C PRO A 804 7.89 15.60 -14.71
N TYR A 805 7.71 14.29 -14.88
CA TYR A 805 8.68 13.50 -15.64
C TYR A 805 8.68 13.95 -17.10
N PRO A 806 9.86 14.10 -17.73
CA PRO A 806 9.95 14.49 -19.12
C PRO A 806 9.25 13.46 -20.02
N GLU A 807 8.31 13.90 -20.85
CA GLU A 807 7.69 13.03 -21.83
C GLU A 807 8.77 12.51 -22.81
N LYS A 808 8.85 11.19 -22.94
CA LYS A 808 9.70 10.54 -23.94
C LYS A 808 9.17 10.98 -25.31
N LYS A 809 9.90 11.85 -26.03
CA LYS A 809 9.57 12.16 -27.43
C LYS A 809 9.61 10.85 -28.22
N GLY A 810 8.46 10.50 -28.80
CA GLY A 810 8.16 9.16 -29.32
C GLY A 810 9.27 8.53 -30.16
N GLY A 811 9.89 7.49 -29.59
CA GLY A 811 10.39 6.36 -30.35
C GLY A 811 9.51 5.18 -29.97
N GLU A 812 8.99 4.44 -30.95
CA GLU A 812 8.32 3.16 -30.70
C GLU A 812 9.29 2.26 -29.95
N GLU A 813 9.08 2.11 -28.64
CA GLU A 813 9.71 1.06 -27.86
C GLU A 813 9.09 -0.24 -28.38
N ARG A 814 9.75 -0.86 -29.37
CA ARG A 814 9.37 -2.21 -29.78
C ARG A 814 9.57 -3.10 -28.56
N PRO A 815 8.51 -3.68 -27.97
CA PRO A 815 8.72 -4.69 -26.97
C PRO A 815 9.63 -5.76 -27.59
N PRO A 816 10.65 -6.26 -26.87
CA PRO A 816 11.37 -7.42 -27.33
C PRO A 816 10.33 -8.49 -27.66
N ALA A 817 10.37 -9.05 -28.85
CA ALA A 817 9.44 -10.11 -29.23
C ALA A 817 9.51 -11.19 -28.14
N PRO A 818 8.36 -11.66 -27.60
CA PRO A 818 8.40 -12.76 -26.65
C PRO A 818 9.19 -13.89 -27.28
N ARG A 819 10.27 -14.32 -26.60
CA ARG A 819 10.93 -15.58 -26.96
C ARG A 819 9.90 -16.67 -26.73
N GLN A 820 9.15 -17.03 -27.76
CA GLN A 820 8.39 -18.26 -27.77
C GLN A 820 9.42 -19.36 -27.56
N ALA A 821 9.24 -20.17 -26.51
CA ALA A 821 9.87 -21.47 -26.50
C ALA A 821 9.44 -22.14 -27.82
N PRO A 822 10.37 -22.62 -28.66
CA PRO A 822 9.98 -23.36 -29.83
C PRO A 822 9.05 -24.49 -29.37
N ASP A 823 7.92 -24.68 -30.06
CA ASP A 823 7.16 -25.93 -29.90
C ASP A 823 8.17 -27.07 -30.09
N PRO A 824 8.13 -28.12 -29.25
CA PRO A 824 8.97 -29.29 -29.48
C PRO A 824 8.59 -29.85 -30.85
N ASP A 825 9.43 -29.56 -31.84
CA ASP A 825 9.28 -30.10 -33.17
C ASP A 825 9.68 -31.57 -33.03
N ASP A 826 8.70 -32.48 -33.01
CA ASP A 826 8.90 -33.94 -32.93
C ASP A 826 9.51 -34.51 -34.24
N GLY A 827 9.95 -33.64 -35.15
CA GLY A 827 10.63 -34.02 -36.38
C GLY A 827 12.06 -34.50 -36.11
N GLU A 828 12.46 -35.60 -36.75
CA GLU A 828 13.87 -36.00 -36.81
C GLU A 828 14.67 -34.88 -37.53
N ILE A 829 15.55 -34.21 -36.78
CA ILE A 829 16.46 -33.20 -37.33
C ILE A 829 17.58 -33.95 -38.08
N GLU A 830 17.70 -33.74 -39.38
CA GLU A 830 18.76 -34.32 -40.19
C GLU A 830 20.12 -33.71 -39.80
N ILE A 831 21.00 -34.53 -39.22
CA ILE A 831 22.34 -34.09 -38.81
C ILE A 831 23.25 -33.96 -40.04
N PRO A 832 23.82 -32.79 -40.32
CA PRO A 832 24.71 -32.60 -41.47
C PRO A 832 26.00 -33.42 -41.34
N ALA A 833 26.63 -33.75 -42.45
CA ALA A 833 27.91 -34.46 -42.45
C ALA A 833 29.01 -33.62 -41.77
N LEU A 834 29.51 -34.12 -40.63
CA LEU A 834 30.48 -33.41 -39.79
C LEU A 834 31.93 -33.78 -40.14
N THR A 835 32.79 -32.78 -40.20
CA THR A 835 34.25 -32.92 -40.27
C THR A 835 34.86 -32.60 -38.89
N PHE A 836 35.84 -33.39 -38.44
CA PHE A 836 36.40 -33.29 -37.08
C PHE A 836 35.36 -33.41 -35.94
N ALA A 837 34.44 -34.38 -36.07
CA ALA A 837 33.44 -34.64 -35.04
C ALA A 837 34.08 -35.00 -33.68
N ASN A 838 33.62 -34.37 -32.61
CA ASN A 838 34.17 -34.51 -31.25
C ASN A 838 33.19 -35.08 -30.22
N GLY A 839 32.05 -35.60 -30.66
CA GLY A 839 30.99 -36.16 -29.81
C GLY A 839 29.91 -35.16 -29.38
N THR A 840 30.13 -33.86 -29.51
CA THR A 840 29.11 -32.81 -29.24
C THR A 840 28.86 -31.92 -30.48
N GLY A 841 29.71 -32.03 -31.50
CA GLY A 841 29.59 -31.26 -32.74
C GLY A 841 30.78 -31.47 -33.68
N GLY A 842 30.79 -30.72 -34.77
CA GLY A 842 31.86 -30.74 -35.77
C GLY A 842 31.68 -29.65 -36.83
N PHE A 843 32.70 -29.45 -37.66
CA PHE A 843 32.64 -28.47 -38.74
C PHE A 843 31.83 -28.98 -39.93
N THR A 844 31.01 -28.11 -40.52
CA THR A 844 30.22 -28.36 -41.74
C THR A 844 30.59 -27.32 -42.82
N ASP A 845 29.99 -27.43 -44.01
CA ASP A 845 30.19 -26.51 -45.14
C ASP A 845 31.66 -26.15 -45.42
N GLY A 846 32.53 -27.17 -45.46
CA GLY A 846 33.96 -26.98 -45.72
C GLY A 846 34.72 -26.16 -44.66
N GLY A 847 34.23 -26.12 -43.41
CA GLY A 847 34.86 -25.42 -42.29
C GLY A 847 34.32 -24.01 -42.02
N ARG A 848 33.27 -23.59 -42.73
CA ARG A 848 32.63 -22.27 -42.56
C ARG A 848 31.62 -22.21 -41.43
N GLU A 849 31.13 -23.38 -41.01
CA GLU A 849 30.10 -23.53 -39.99
C GLU A 849 30.55 -24.58 -38.96
N TYR A 850 30.13 -24.40 -37.71
CA TYR A 850 30.30 -25.40 -36.66
C TYR A 850 28.92 -25.79 -36.16
N ALA A 851 28.53 -27.05 -36.37
CA ALA A 851 27.26 -27.58 -35.92
C ALA A 851 27.43 -28.23 -34.54
N VAL A 852 26.56 -27.82 -33.60
CA VAL A 852 26.43 -28.43 -32.27
C VAL A 852 25.24 -29.38 -32.32
N VAL A 853 25.45 -30.63 -31.94
CA VAL A 853 24.43 -31.69 -31.98
C VAL A 853 24.18 -32.15 -30.55
N LEU A 854 22.95 -31.95 -30.07
CA LEU A 854 22.49 -32.32 -28.73
C LEU A 854 21.27 -33.23 -28.86
N GLU A 855 21.21 -34.29 -28.06
CA GLU A 855 20.08 -35.22 -28.03
C GLU A 855 19.21 -35.01 -26.79
N GLY A 856 17.90 -34.80 -26.95
CA GLY A 856 16.96 -34.69 -25.83
C GLY A 856 17.23 -33.49 -24.93
N ASP A 857 17.43 -33.74 -23.63
CA ASP A 857 17.79 -32.73 -22.61
C ASP A 857 19.32 -32.54 -22.46
N GLN A 858 20.11 -33.13 -23.37
CA GLN A 858 21.55 -32.92 -23.40
C GLN A 858 21.88 -31.46 -23.70
N GLU A 859 23.00 -31.05 -23.14
CA GLU A 859 23.42 -29.67 -23.06
C GLU A 859 24.94 -29.63 -23.27
N THR A 860 25.46 -28.53 -23.79
CA THR A 860 26.92 -28.42 -24.05
C THR A 860 27.74 -28.59 -22.75
N PRO A 861 28.96 -29.14 -22.78
CA PRO A 861 29.83 -29.20 -21.60
C PRO A 861 30.00 -27.83 -20.90
N LEU A 862 30.10 -27.79 -19.57
CA LEU A 862 30.35 -26.55 -18.83
C LEU A 862 31.86 -26.37 -18.56
N PRO A 863 32.47 -25.21 -18.90
CA PRO A 863 31.88 -24.08 -19.65
C PRO A 863 31.91 -24.32 -21.18
N TRP A 864 30.90 -23.80 -21.90
CA TRP A 864 30.91 -23.75 -23.38
C TRP A 864 30.83 -22.30 -23.86
N VAL A 865 31.89 -21.86 -24.54
CA VAL A 865 31.99 -20.51 -25.10
C VAL A 865 32.56 -20.54 -26.50
N ASN A 866 32.04 -19.69 -27.37
CA ASN A 866 32.53 -19.49 -28.73
C ASN A 866 33.32 -18.19 -28.79
N VAL A 867 34.58 -18.28 -29.25
CA VAL A 867 35.44 -17.11 -29.47
C VAL A 867 35.36 -16.73 -30.94
N ILE A 868 34.80 -15.57 -31.24
CA ILE A 868 34.64 -15.05 -32.60
C ILE A 868 35.51 -13.79 -32.71
N ALA A 869 36.64 -13.87 -33.41
CA ALA A 869 37.62 -12.78 -33.45
C ALA A 869 38.33 -12.65 -34.79
N ASN A 870 38.79 -11.42 -35.07
CA ASN A 870 39.74 -11.06 -36.12
C ASN A 870 40.90 -10.25 -35.49
N PRO A 871 41.92 -9.79 -36.24
CA PRO A 871 43.08 -9.10 -35.68
C PRO A 871 42.78 -7.82 -34.87
N GLY A 872 41.65 -7.15 -35.09
CA GLY A 872 41.30 -5.88 -34.45
C GLY A 872 40.04 -5.91 -33.59
N PHE A 873 39.29 -7.01 -33.56
CA PHE A 873 38.00 -7.08 -32.90
C PHE A 873 37.65 -8.51 -32.53
N GLY A 874 36.98 -8.71 -31.39
CA GLY A 874 36.46 -10.03 -31.06
C GLY A 874 35.39 -10.03 -29.99
N THR A 875 34.71 -11.16 -29.88
CA THR A 875 33.69 -11.41 -28.87
C THR A 875 33.76 -12.85 -28.38
N VAL A 876 33.47 -13.06 -27.11
CA VAL A 876 33.18 -14.37 -26.53
C VAL A 876 31.67 -14.43 -26.36
N VAL A 877 31.04 -15.52 -26.80
CA VAL A 877 29.60 -15.77 -26.62
C VAL A 877 29.42 -17.12 -25.94
N SER A 878 28.78 -17.15 -24.77
CA SER A 878 28.45 -18.41 -24.07
C SER A 878 27.27 -19.11 -24.71
N ALA A 879 27.10 -20.40 -24.42
CA ALA A 879 25.88 -21.14 -24.77
C ALA A 879 24.60 -20.52 -24.18
N SER A 880 24.69 -19.79 -23.05
CA SER A 880 23.58 -19.04 -22.45
C SER A 880 23.33 -17.65 -23.07
N GLY A 881 24.13 -17.26 -24.08
CA GLY A 881 24.01 -15.97 -24.77
C GLY A 881 24.69 -14.80 -24.07
N SER A 882 25.40 -15.03 -22.95
CA SER A 882 26.26 -14.01 -22.33
C SER A 882 27.41 -13.69 -23.28
N ALA A 883 27.59 -12.41 -23.59
CA ALA A 883 28.59 -11.96 -24.55
C ALA A 883 29.50 -10.87 -23.97
N TYR A 884 30.79 -11.00 -24.25
CA TYR A 884 31.79 -9.99 -23.92
C TYR A 884 32.63 -9.66 -25.16
N THR A 885 32.63 -8.39 -25.56
CA THR A 885 33.20 -7.88 -26.81
C THR A 885 34.35 -6.90 -26.53
N TRP A 886 35.38 -6.93 -27.37
CA TRP A 886 36.57 -6.08 -27.26
C TRP A 886 37.05 -5.60 -28.63
N ALA A 887 37.77 -4.49 -28.62
CA ALA A 887 38.56 -4.01 -29.76
C ALA A 887 40.04 -4.22 -29.44
N GLU A 888 40.83 -4.76 -30.37
CA GLU A 888 42.28 -5.03 -30.29
C GLU A 888 42.73 -6.00 -29.18
N ASN A 889 42.38 -5.73 -27.91
CA ASN A 889 42.83 -6.45 -26.74
C ASN A 889 41.66 -6.81 -25.81
N SER A 890 41.45 -8.12 -25.62
CA SER A 890 40.36 -8.67 -24.80
C SER A 890 40.49 -8.42 -23.30
N ARG A 891 41.63 -7.91 -22.81
CA ARG A 891 41.86 -7.57 -21.41
C ARG A 891 41.67 -6.08 -21.14
N GLU A 892 42.24 -5.24 -22.01
CA GLU A 892 42.38 -3.78 -21.78
C GLU A 892 41.31 -2.95 -22.49
N ASN A 893 40.85 -3.36 -23.68
CA ASN A 893 39.96 -2.57 -24.54
C ASN A 893 38.57 -3.22 -24.68
N ARG A 894 37.91 -3.34 -23.53
CA ARG A 894 36.57 -3.95 -23.38
C ARG A 894 35.49 -2.98 -23.88
N LEU A 895 34.64 -3.41 -24.79
CA LEU A 895 33.49 -2.63 -25.26
C LEU A 895 32.22 -2.93 -24.45
N THR A 896 32.04 -4.20 -24.06
CA THR A 896 30.97 -4.62 -23.15
C THR A 896 31.57 -5.19 -21.85
N PRO A 897 30.84 -5.21 -20.73
CA PRO A 897 31.35 -5.81 -19.49
C PRO A 897 31.37 -7.34 -19.59
N PHE A 898 32.35 -7.95 -18.92
CA PHE A 898 32.38 -9.41 -18.72
C PHE A 898 31.69 -9.75 -17.38
N ALA A 899 30.54 -10.43 -17.44
CA ALA A 899 29.72 -10.73 -16.25
C ALA A 899 30.43 -11.63 -15.21
N ASN A 900 31.33 -12.51 -15.68
CA ASN A 900 32.09 -13.44 -14.84
C ASN A 900 31.20 -14.23 -13.84
N ASP A 901 30.06 -14.71 -14.34
CA ASP A 901 29.13 -15.55 -13.57
C ASP A 901 29.16 -16.99 -14.11
N PRO A 902 29.47 -18.01 -13.28
CA PRO A 902 29.59 -19.39 -13.73
C PRO A 902 28.25 -20.14 -13.75
N VAL A 903 27.14 -19.54 -13.31
CA VAL A 903 25.82 -20.19 -13.23
C VAL A 903 24.86 -19.67 -14.31
N THR A 904 24.85 -18.35 -14.54
CA THR A 904 23.89 -17.67 -15.43
C THR A 904 24.56 -17.00 -16.62
#